data_AF-A0A6N6PFN3-F1
#
_entry.id   AF-A0A6N6PFN3-F1
#
_cell.length_a   1.000
_cell.length_b   1.000
_cell.length_c   1.000
_cell.angle_alpha   90.00
_cell.angle_beta   90.00
_cell.angle_gamma   90.00
#
_symmetry.space_group_name_H-M   'P 1'
#
loop_
_entity.id
_entity.type
_entity.pdbx_description
1 polymer ?
#
loop_
_entity_poly.entity_id
_entity_poly.type
_entity_poly.pdbx_seq_one_letter_code
_entity_poly.pdbx_strand_id
1 'polypeptide(L)'
;MPASRAGLVWLLISCAVLGGAGYGVYRATRPVPVAQVTATPGPATPAPVVRETPTPPPAPATAPVVDPAAESARVQARIEAVRAIEGTRAQMAQRDFSGAARVLESWLAAHPGPAQRAVVERQVARMRTAEKAVPALLARPAALVGAQIPVGNAVWTVSGGAGGRLLCQVPAQFGTVERPVEISALSEAALVQLMQRADAAGQTLLAPGYLLGLGKNSEAAAALRGIAPEVEALRAEVAEAVAVARDGALLAELDGVESLLARQEPGSAQARLAECEKTYAGHEFLTIAYAAKIGAWRTQIARAPAPAAPMASAPAAGDTYPGLPVFNLSTAVAVGDPDRQQLLRAAQWAAASGNWERHFTQLKTALATAAGTGPWQQRPQNLDRLIGLGTPALATEQARFIRAVGPAALSTFGKVDRSRDFLNWLLVRPAVLAAFNDTIAPQDQAADALAAWRTIWFDDEAGRETFANLAIACALVFDQPVRISANVYGFGPTTESSGGPAKEVSALSRYRFYRDSAKKGALKVPLAEMTAWELVWVVDAPVPESELVWAQQHANFSRREWGKAYGHIRYRMDRATQGVNPYKAYTFAEIEKEGGICGDQAYFAAMTAKANGIPAMVIGGEGDRGGHAWIGFEVARGEWKLDVGRYGDNYAAGTTRDPQTGRTIKEHELRQLTEPARRTAGYAKSEKLLALATLLADAGQRDLATLATDTALALAPKNFAAWTTKLDRLAAAKVPTADWLRESARMRTVFREYSDLVQAIDKREADYLAANGSSAAARQAVHVQTGRMERKDGERSDLILDSVFREVEMAEQAGDAEKGGRILRDALREKGHEVVPFKKIAGRYYEWAKTHTKAPETVRELISFFDRKHDAPTTDTFAMGAYRGVLGMLISMAKEQSLGPQQRQLERREEKLKELQEKQGKLQSRGADR
;
A
#
# COMPACT_ATOMS: atom_id res chain seq x y z
N MET A 1 -8.13 -6.14 -65.33
CA MET A 1 -8.79 -4.98 -65.95
C MET A 1 -9.91 -4.50 -65.03
N PRO A 2 -10.12 -3.17 -64.93
CA PRO A 2 -10.65 -2.50 -63.74
C PRO A 2 -11.79 -1.49 -64.05
N ALA A 3 -12.24 -0.75 -63.02
CA ALA A 3 -12.74 0.62 -63.15
C ALA A 3 -12.39 1.35 -61.82
N SER A 4 -11.26 2.09 -61.72
CA SER A 4 -10.98 3.47 -62.19
C SER A 4 -11.55 4.55 -61.25
N ARG A 5 -10.91 5.67 -60.91
CA ARG A 5 -9.52 6.18 -60.93
C ARG A 5 -9.56 7.55 -60.23
N ALA A 6 -8.39 8.02 -59.85
CA ALA A 6 -8.05 9.21 -59.07
C ALA A 6 -8.23 10.58 -59.78
N GLY A 7 -8.06 11.64 -58.97
CA GLY A 7 -7.64 13.01 -59.34
C GLY A 7 -7.82 13.92 -58.12
N LEU A 8 -6.85 14.39 -57.33
CA LEU A 8 -5.50 14.96 -57.51
C LEU A 8 -5.48 16.45 -57.88
N VAL A 9 -5.29 17.29 -56.84
CA VAL A 9 -4.47 18.54 -56.74
C VAL A 9 -4.88 19.75 -57.60
N TRP A 10 -4.89 20.96 -57.00
CA TRP A 10 -4.11 22.14 -57.46
C TRP A 10 -4.15 23.29 -56.42
N LEU A 11 -3.06 24.06 -56.43
CA LEU A 11 -2.58 25.03 -55.44
C LEU A 11 -2.63 26.46 -56.04
N LEU A 12 -2.69 27.48 -55.17
CA LEU A 12 -2.11 28.85 -55.27
C LEU A 12 -2.85 30.06 -55.91
N ILE A 13 -2.89 31.14 -55.09
CA ILE A 13 -2.42 32.54 -55.34
C ILE A 13 -3.40 33.62 -55.86
N SER A 14 -3.74 34.53 -54.92
CA SER A 14 -3.60 36.00 -54.94
C SER A 14 -4.70 36.98 -55.38
N CYS A 15 -5.04 37.84 -54.39
CA CYS A 15 -4.98 39.32 -54.37
C CYS A 15 -6.16 40.23 -54.84
N ALA A 16 -6.48 41.14 -53.89
CA ALA A 16 -6.75 42.58 -54.02
C ALA A 16 -8.18 43.05 -54.38
N VAL A 17 -8.73 44.20 -53.94
CA VAL A 17 -8.45 45.30 -52.96
C VAL A 17 -9.72 46.19 -52.97
N LEU A 18 -9.95 46.99 -51.91
CA LEU A 18 -10.69 48.28 -51.77
C LEU A 18 -11.64 48.23 -50.54
N GLY A 19 -11.66 49.12 -49.56
CA GLY A 19 -10.94 50.38 -49.29
C GLY A 19 -11.84 51.36 -48.52
N GLY A 20 -11.29 52.04 -47.49
CA GLY A 20 -11.86 53.25 -46.83
C GLY A 20 -12.19 53.07 -45.34
N ALA A 21 -11.40 53.48 -44.33
CA ALA A 21 -10.77 54.76 -43.95
C ALA A 21 -11.60 55.57 -42.92
N GLY A 22 -10.97 55.89 -41.78
CA GLY A 22 -11.49 56.79 -40.74
C GLY A 22 -10.58 56.87 -39.51
N TYR A 23 -9.61 57.79 -39.56
CA TYR A 23 -8.70 58.18 -38.47
C TYR A 23 -9.29 59.35 -37.66
N GLY A 24 -8.96 59.41 -36.37
CA GLY A 24 -9.17 60.57 -35.48
C GLY A 24 -8.16 60.54 -34.32
N VAL A 25 -7.61 61.71 -33.98
CA VAL A 25 -6.24 61.99 -33.51
C VAL A 25 -6.27 62.93 -32.30
N TYR A 26 -5.38 62.70 -31.30
CA TYR A 26 -4.84 63.61 -30.25
C TYR A 26 -5.81 64.16 -29.17
N ARG A 27 -5.42 64.44 -27.92
CA ARG A 27 -4.18 65.10 -27.42
C ARG A 27 -3.97 64.84 -25.92
N ALA A 28 -2.71 64.98 -25.49
CA ALA A 28 -2.17 64.80 -24.14
C ALA A 28 -2.36 66.00 -23.19
N THR A 29 -2.31 65.76 -21.86
CA THR A 29 -1.75 66.68 -20.83
C THR A 29 -1.46 65.98 -19.49
N ARG A 30 -0.17 65.70 -19.20
CA ARG A 30 0.70 66.17 -18.07
C ARG A 30 0.25 66.12 -16.57
N PRO A 31 1.20 66.20 -15.59
CA PRO A 31 1.33 65.26 -14.45
C PRO A 31 1.39 65.90 -13.02
N VAL A 32 1.72 65.08 -12.00
CA VAL A 32 2.31 65.41 -10.65
C VAL A 32 1.24 65.69 -9.54
N PRO A 33 1.38 65.27 -8.24
CA PRO A 33 2.62 65.32 -7.48
C PRO A 33 3.05 64.17 -6.55
N VAL A 34 4.38 64.16 -6.45
CA VAL A 34 5.27 63.74 -5.35
C VAL A 34 4.71 64.14 -3.98
N ALA A 35 4.64 63.19 -3.06
CA ALA A 35 4.59 63.47 -1.63
C ALA A 35 5.97 63.20 -1.01
N GLN A 36 6.39 64.15 -0.18
CA GLN A 36 7.74 64.36 0.32
C GLN A 36 8.21 63.28 1.29
N VAL A 37 9.47 62.92 1.10
CA VAL A 37 10.35 62.33 2.11
C VAL A 37 10.62 63.39 3.18
N THR A 38 10.31 63.09 4.44
CA THR A 38 10.93 63.72 5.60
C THR A 38 11.98 62.78 6.20
N ALA A 39 13.24 63.20 6.12
CA ALA A 39 14.38 62.72 6.93
C ALA A 39 14.07 62.97 8.43
N THR A 40 14.52 62.23 9.46
CA THR A 40 15.82 61.63 9.87
C THR A 40 15.56 60.94 11.26
N PRO A 41 16.49 60.26 11.97
CA PRO A 41 17.92 59.97 11.70
C PRO A 41 18.30 58.48 11.76
N GLY A 42 19.47 58.17 11.16
CA GLY A 42 20.01 56.82 11.05
C GLY A 42 20.69 56.27 12.31
N PRO A 43 20.96 54.95 12.36
CA PRO A 43 21.81 54.36 13.38
C PRO A 43 23.29 54.64 13.08
N ALA A 44 24.03 54.95 14.15
CA ALA A 44 25.40 55.39 14.16
C ALA A 44 26.40 54.37 13.57
N THR A 45 27.47 54.91 12.99
CA THR A 45 28.71 54.24 12.57
C THR A 45 29.37 53.51 13.74
N PRO A 46 29.93 52.29 13.56
CA PRO A 46 30.70 51.62 14.59
C PRO A 46 32.08 52.28 14.78
N ALA A 47 32.42 52.58 16.03
CA ALA A 47 33.73 53.07 16.47
C ALA A 47 34.81 51.96 16.43
N PRO A 48 36.12 52.31 16.40
CA PRO A 48 37.18 51.38 16.05
C PRO A 48 37.53 50.41 17.19
N VAL A 49 37.90 49.20 16.78
CA VAL A 49 38.29 48.07 17.62
C VAL A 49 39.59 48.37 18.38
N VAL A 50 39.49 48.49 19.71
CA VAL A 50 40.62 48.36 20.64
C VAL A 50 40.68 46.89 21.07
N ARG A 51 41.83 46.24 20.83
CA ARG A 51 42.11 44.88 21.32
C ARG A 51 42.39 44.93 22.82
N GLU A 52 41.46 44.42 23.63
CA GLU A 52 41.74 44.01 25.00
C GLU A 52 41.96 42.49 25.06
N THR A 53 43.03 42.10 25.76
CA THR A 53 43.40 40.72 26.10
C THR A 53 42.32 40.01 26.91
N PRO A 54 42.09 38.70 26.71
CA PRO A 54 40.97 38.00 27.30
C PRO A 54 41.15 37.79 28.82
N THR A 55 40.16 38.23 29.59
CA THR A 55 39.94 37.78 30.97
C THR A 55 39.34 36.37 30.93
N PRO A 56 39.74 35.44 31.84
CA PRO A 56 39.19 34.09 31.87
C PRO A 56 37.68 34.13 32.16
N PRO A 57 36.90 33.20 31.58
CA PRO A 57 35.45 33.21 31.71
C PRO A 57 35.02 33.06 33.18
N PRO A 58 33.95 33.75 33.61
CA PRO A 58 33.36 33.48 34.92
C PRO A 58 32.93 32.02 34.97
N ALA A 59 33.18 31.36 36.11
CA ALA A 59 32.73 30.00 36.36
C ALA A 59 31.24 29.86 36.00
N PRO A 60 30.83 28.74 35.37
CA PRO A 60 29.45 28.55 34.96
C PRO A 60 28.54 28.75 36.17
N ALA A 61 27.55 29.63 36.04
CA ALA A 61 26.50 29.76 37.03
C ALA A 61 25.91 28.37 37.28
N THR A 62 26.07 27.85 38.50
CA THR A 62 25.40 26.63 38.91
C THR A 62 23.92 26.82 38.67
N ALA A 63 23.33 25.96 37.82
CA ALA A 63 21.89 25.90 37.63
C ALA A 63 21.22 25.90 39.01
N PRO A 64 20.11 26.64 39.20
CA PRO A 64 19.43 26.64 40.49
C PRO A 64 19.16 25.18 40.88
N VAL A 65 19.62 24.79 42.06
CA VAL A 65 19.29 23.49 42.63
C VAL A 65 17.78 23.49 42.80
N VAL A 66 17.07 22.89 41.84
CA VAL A 66 15.63 22.71 41.92
C VAL A 66 15.40 21.79 43.11
N ASP A 67 14.71 22.29 44.13
CA ASP A 67 14.31 21.48 45.28
C ASP A 67 13.45 20.30 44.77
N PRO A 68 13.92 19.04 44.88
CA PRO A 68 13.19 17.88 44.38
C PRO A 68 11.79 17.74 45.01
N ALA A 69 11.60 18.25 46.24
CA ALA A 69 10.30 18.26 46.90
C ALA A 69 9.34 19.26 46.24
N ALA A 70 9.83 20.45 45.88
CA ALA A 70 9.05 21.46 45.15
C ALA A 70 8.68 20.99 43.73
N GLU A 71 9.58 20.27 43.06
CA GLU A 71 9.31 19.71 41.73
C GLU A 71 8.29 18.57 41.78
N SER A 72 8.41 17.67 42.75
CA SER A 72 7.41 16.62 42.98
C SER A 72 6.03 17.19 43.30
N ALA A 73 5.95 18.22 44.15
CA ALA A 73 4.70 18.93 44.44
C ALA A 73 4.08 19.60 43.20
N ARG A 74 4.91 20.19 42.32
CA ARG A 74 4.46 20.77 41.04
C ARG A 74 3.85 19.70 40.12
N VAL A 75 4.52 18.56 39.98
CA VAL A 75 4.05 17.45 39.13
C VAL A 75 2.77 16.84 39.70
N GLN A 76 2.69 16.68 41.02
CA GLN A 76 1.49 16.16 41.69
C GLN A 76 0.28 17.09 41.50
N ALA A 77 0.46 18.40 41.65
CA ALA A 77 -0.59 19.38 41.37
C ALA A 77 -1.06 19.33 39.90
N ARG A 78 -0.16 19.03 38.96
CA ARG A 78 -0.50 18.86 37.53
C ARG A 78 -1.35 17.62 37.31
N ILE A 79 -1.01 16.50 37.95
CA ILE A 79 -1.79 15.26 37.89
C ILE A 79 -3.23 15.50 38.41
N GLU A 80 -3.38 16.21 39.53
CA GLU A 80 -4.69 16.53 40.10
C GLU A 80 -5.54 17.38 39.15
N ALA A 81 -4.95 18.42 38.54
CA ALA A 81 -5.62 19.24 37.54
C ALA A 81 -6.05 18.43 36.31
N VAL A 82 -5.17 17.57 35.78
CA VAL A 82 -5.49 16.71 34.64
C VAL A 82 -6.61 15.72 34.99
N ARG A 83 -6.57 15.07 36.17
CA ARG A 83 -7.64 14.16 36.61
C ARG A 83 -8.99 14.87 36.76
N ALA A 84 -8.99 16.11 37.27
CA ALA A 84 -10.21 16.92 37.35
C ALA A 84 -10.81 17.21 35.97
N ILE A 85 -9.97 17.55 34.99
CA ILE A 85 -10.38 17.78 33.59
C ILE A 85 -10.92 16.48 32.98
N GLU A 86 -10.23 15.36 33.13
CA GLU A 86 -10.66 14.06 32.62
C GLU A 86 -12.00 13.61 33.22
N GLY A 87 -12.25 13.94 34.50
CA GLY A 87 -13.52 13.69 35.18
C GLY A 87 -14.75 14.34 34.53
N THR A 88 -14.56 15.38 33.73
CA THR A 88 -15.65 16.07 33.01
C THR A 88 -15.94 15.52 31.61
N ARG A 89 -15.14 14.56 31.13
CA ARG A 89 -15.26 14.02 29.75
C ARG A 89 -16.65 13.46 29.45
N ALA A 90 -17.32 12.84 30.43
CA ALA A 90 -18.67 12.31 30.25
C ALA A 90 -19.71 13.41 29.99
N GLN A 91 -19.60 14.55 30.68
CA GLN A 91 -20.47 15.71 30.50
C GLN A 91 -20.20 16.39 29.15
N MET A 92 -18.93 16.54 28.79
CA MET A 92 -18.51 17.04 27.47
C MET A 92 -19.07 16.18 26.33
N ALA A 93 -19.00 14.85 26.46
CA ALA A 93 -19.54 13.91 25.45
C ALA A 93 -21.07 14.01 25.29
N GLN A 94 -21.77 14.35 26.37
CA GLN A 94 -23.22 14.61 26.35
C GLN A 94 -23.57 16.05 25.94
N ARG A 95 -22.57 16.88 25.59
CA ARG A 95 -22.71 18.32 25.29
C ARG A 95 -23.24 19.15 26.46
N ASP A 96 -23.14 18.64 27.69
CA ASP A 96 -23.42 19.39 28.92
C ASP A 96 -22.18 20.19 29.35
N PHE A 97 -21.82 21.20 28.54
CA PHE A 97 -20.68 22.08 28.84
C PHE A 97 -20.89 22.88 30.12
N SER A 98 -22.15 23.21 30.45
CA SER A 98 -22.52 23.92 31.67
C SER A 98 -22.26 23.08 32.93
N GLY A 99 -22.56 21.78 32.87
CA GLY A 99 -22.27 20.80 33.91
C GLY A 99 -20.78 20.55 34.05
N ALA A 100 -20.07 20.39 32.93
CA ALA A 100 -18.61 20.24 32.91
C ALA A 100 -17.91 21.46 33.55
N ALA A 101 -18.32 22.68 33.19
CA ALA A 101 -17.79 23.91 33.77
C ALA A 101 -18.02 23.99 35.28
N ARG A 102 -19.23 23.68 35.76
CA ARG A 102 -19.56 23.69 37.21
C ARG A 102 -18.73 22.70 38.01
N VAL A 103 -18.42 21.52 37.45
CA VAL A 103 -17.55 20.53 38.11
C VAL A 103 -16.14 21.09 38.28
N LEU A 104 -15.57 21.71 37.25
CA LEU A 104 -14.25 22.33 37.34
C LEU A 104 -14.23 23.57 38.23
N GLU A 105 -15.27 24.40 38.21
CA GLU A 105 -15.43 25.56 39.10
C GLU A 105 -15.50 25.14 40.57
N SER A 106 -16.19 24.02 40.87
CA SER A 106 -16.22 23.43 42.21
C SER A 106 -14.84 22.91 42.62
N TRP A 107 -14.11 22.28 41.69
CA TRP A 107 -12.72 21.87 41.93
C TRP A 107 -11.80 23.07 42.19
N LEU A 108 -11.95 24.15 41.42
CA LEU A 108 -11.21 25.41 41.60
C LEU A 108 -11.51 26.04 42.97
N ALA A 109 -12.75 26.00 43.46
CA ALA A 109 -13.08 26.51 44.80
C ALA A 109 -12.37 25.73 45.92
N ALA A 110 -12.14 24.42 45.72
CA ALA A 110 -11.45 23.57 46.68
C ALA A 110 -9.90 23.64 46.62
N HIS A 111 -9.31 24.18 45.53
CA HIS A 111 -7.85 24.17 45.30
C HIS A 111 -7.30 25.58 44.94
N PRO A 112 -6.92 26.43 45.92
CA PRO A 112 -6.58 27.85 45.71
C PRO A 112 -5.14 28.16 45.21
N GLY A 113 -4.28 27.16 44.93
CA GLY A 113 -2.87 27.37 44.54
C GLY A 113 -2.66 27.86 43.08
N PRO A 114 -1.54 28.54 42.73
CA PRO A 114 -1.47 29.40 41.53
C PRO A 114 -1.13 28.75 40.18
N ALA A 115 -0.25 27.73 40.10
CA ALA A 115 0.33 27.33 38.80
C ALA A 115 -0.58 26.44 37.93
N GLN A 116 -1.26 25.45 38.53
CA GLN A 116 -2.09 24.48 37.81
C GLN A 116 -3.57 24.87 37.72
N ARG A 117 -3.98 25.84 38.56
CA ARG A 117 -5.30 26.46 38.54
C ARG A 117 -5.59 27.14 37.20
N ALA A 118 -4.58 27.82 36.63
CA ALA A 118 -4.72 28.51 35.35
C ALA A 118 -5.06 27.55 34.18
N VAL A 119 -4.59 26.29 34.23
CA VAL A 119 -4.92 25.26 33.23
C VAL A 119 -6.41 24.89 33.31
N VAL A 120 -6.92 24.71 34.54
CA VAL A 120 -8.33 24.38 34.78
C VAL A 120 -9.24 25.57 34.48
N GLU A 121 -8.83 26.80 34.81
CA GLU A 121 -9.56 28.04 34.45
C GLU A 121 -9.67 28.21 32.93
N ARG A 122 -8.59 27.92 32.18
CA ARG A 122 -8.64 27.89 30.71
C ARG A 122 -9.56 26.79 30.19
N GLN A 123 -9.59 25.63 30.83
CA GLN A 123 -10.53 24.57 30.47
C GLN A 123 -12.00 24.97 30.72
N VAL A 124 -12.29 25.65 31.84
CA VAL A 124 -13.61 26.25 32.11
C VAL A 124 -13.97 27.25 31.02
N ALA A 125 -13.05 28.14 30.64
CA ALA A 125 -13.28 29.11 29.57
C ALA A 125 -13.65 28.43 28.24
N ARG A 126 -12.97 27.33 27.88
CA ARG A 126 -13.30 26.52 26.68
C ARG A 126 -14.72 25.96 26.75
N MET A 127 -15.16 25.45 27.90
CA MET A 127 -16.54 24.96 28.08
C MET A 127 -17.55 26.09 27.91
N ARG A 128 -17.28 27.27 28.47
CA ARG A 128 -18.15 28.45 28.32
C ARG A 128 -18.20 28.95 26.88
N THR A 129 -17.11 28.83 26.13
CA THR A 129 -17.07 29.15 24.70
C THR A 129 -17.92 28.16 23.89
N ALA A 130 -17.79 26.85 24.14
CA ALA A 130 -18.59 25.83 23.47
C ALA A 130 -20.09 25.93 23.81
N GLU A 131 -20.43 26.25 25.06
CA GLU A 131 -21.80 26.52 25.53
C GLU A 131 -22.46 27.64 24.71
N LYS A 132 -21.71 28.69 24.36
CA LYS A 132 -22.21 29.84 23.59
C LYS A 132 -22.23 29.62 22.07
N ALA A 133 -21.56 28.60 21.56
CA ALA A 133 -21.40 28.40 20.12
C ALA A 133 -22.74 28.15 19.40
N VAL A 134 -23.63 27.33 20.00
CA VAL A 134 -24.94 27.03 19.42
C VAL A 134 -25.89 28.24 19.43
N PRO A 135 -26.05 28.98 20.55
CA PRO A 135 -26.79 30.24 20.55
C PRO A 135 -26.26 31.26 19.54
N ALA A 136 -24.93 31.40 19.44
CA ALA A 136 -24.30 32.33 18.50
C ALA A 136 -24.57 31.95 17.03
N LEU A 137 -24.53 30.66 16.71
CA LEU A 137 -24.89 30.12 15.39
C LEU A 137 -26.34 30.48 15.01
N LEU A 138 -27.27 30.37 15.95
CA LEU A 138 -28.70 30.67 15.75
C LEU A 138 -29.02 32.17 15.68
N ALA A 139 -28.18 33.03 16.25
CA ALA A 139 -28.39 34.47 16.25
C ALA A 139 -28.23 35.11 14.84
N ARG A 140 -27.59 34.39 13.90
CA ARG A 140 -27.31 34.90 12.55
C ARG A 140 -27.62 33.85 11.47
N PRO A 141 -28.89 33.43 11.32
CA PRO A 141 -29.29 32.33 10.45
C PRO A 141 -29.09 32.63 8.96
N ALA A 142 -28.95 33.91 8.58
CA ALA A 142 -28.67 34.34 7.21
C ALA A 142 -27.39 33.69 6.63
N ALA A 143 -26.36 33.49 7.46
CA ALA A 143 -25.13 32.82 7.04
C ALA A 143 -25.31 31.31 6.74
N LEU A 144 -26.40 30.73 7.23
CA LEU A 144 -26.70 29.31 7.13
C LEU A 144 -27.62 28.98 5.95
N VAL A 145 -28.25 29.98 5.34
CA VAL A 145 -29.16 29.79 4.20
C VAL A 145 -28.43 29.08 3.05
N GLY A 146 -29.06 28.05 2.50
CA GLY A 146 -28.51 27.16 1.48
C GLY A 146 -27.60 26.06 2.01
N ALA A 147 -27.39 25.95 3.33
CA ALA A 147 -26.64 24.82 3.90
C ALA A 147 -27.46 23.52 3.80
N GLN A 148 -26.83 22.44 3.35
CA GLN A 148 -27.42 21.11 3.35
C GLN A 148 -27.03 20.37 4.62
N ILE A 149 -28.03 20.00 5.43
CA ILE A 149 -27.83 19.34 6.72
C ILE A 149 -28.54 17.98 6.77
N PRO A 150 -27.88 16.92 7.25
CA PRO A 150 -28.52 15.64 7.46
C PRO A 150 -29.42 15.68 8.71
N VAL A 151 -30.69 15.32 8.53
CA VAL A 151 -31.70 15.18 9.59
C VAL A 151 -32.32 13.78 9.47
N GLY A 152 -31.93 12.87 10.38
CA GLY A 152 -32.23 11.44 10.24
C GLY A 152 -31.57 10.84 9.00
N ASN A 153 -32.35 10.19 8.14
CA ASN A 153 -31.87 9.57 6.89
C ASN A 153 -31.99 10.49 5.66
N ALA A 154 -32.36 11.76 5.84
CA ALA A 154 -32.59 12.71 4.74
C ALA A 154 -31.68 13.94 4.86
N VAL A 155 -31.42 14.61 3.73
CA VAL A 155 -30.64 15.86 3.67
C VAL A 155 -31.60 17.02 3.38
N TRP A 156 -31.64 18.01 4.26
CA TRP A 156 -32.55 19.15 4.17
C TRP A 156 -31.75 20.43 3.94
N THR A 157 -32.34 21.40 3.24
CA THR A 157 -31.68 22.67 2.92
C THR A 157 -32.17 23.77 3.86
N VAL A 158 -31.28 24.45 4.57
CA VAL A 158 -31.63 25.56 5.46
C VAL A 158 -32.14 26.75 4.63
N SER A 159 -33.36 27.22 4.90
CA SER A 159 -33.95 28.42 4.27
C SER A 159 -33.95 29.65 5.18
N GLY A 160 -33.79 29.47 6.49
CA GLY A 160 -33.74 30.57 7.45
C GLY A 160 -33.72 30.09 8.90
N GLY A 161 -34.08 30.96 9.84
CA GLY A 161 -34.23 30.61 11.25
C GLY A 161 -35.34 31.43 11.91
N ALA A 162 -36.12 30.79 12.78
CA ALA A 162 -37.20 31.43 13.53
C ALA A 162 -37.38 30.75 14.90
N GLY A 163 -37.60 31.53 15.95
CA GLY A 163 -37.88 31.00 17.30
C GLY A 163 -36.79 30.11 17.88
N GLY A 164 -35.51 30.34 17.56
CA GLY A 164 -34.38 29.52 18.02
C GLY A 164 -34.21 28.19 17.28
N ARG A 165 -34.92 27.98 16.17
CA ARG A 165 -34.84 26.78 15.31
C ARG A 165 -34.38 27.13 13.91
N LEU A 166 -33.80 26.16 13.21
CA LEU A 166 -33.47 26.28 11.78
C LEU A 166 -34.71 25.95 10.95
N LEU A 167 -35.08 26.83 10.03
CA LEU A 167 -36.12 26.55 9.03
C LEU A 167 -35.45 25.86 7.85
N CYS A 168 -35.96 24.70 7.47
CA CYS A 168 -35.39 23.89 6.39
C CYS A 168 -36.44 23.54 5.34
N GLN A 169 -36.06 23.68 4.08
CA GLN A 169 -36.82 23.21 2.93
C GLN A 169 -36.66 21.70 2.76
N VAL A 170 -37.81 21.01 2.70
CA VAL A 170 -37.90 19.56 2.58
C VAL A 170 -38.76 19.19 1.37
N PRO A 171 -38.32 18.26 0.52
CA PRO A 171 -39.16 17.73 -0.57
C PRO A 171 -40.40 17.03 0.00
N ALA A 172 -41.58 17.40 -0.50
CA ALA A 172 -42.85 16.75 -0.22
C ALA A 172 -43.51 16.29 -1.53
N GLN A 173 -44.54 15.45 -1.41
CA GLN A 173 -45.26 14.87 -2.55
C GLN A 173 -45.83 15.93 -3.51
N PHE A 174 -46.06 17.16 -3.03
CA PHE A 174 -46.55 18.29 -3.82
C PHE A 174 -45.71 19.56 -3.59
N GLY A 175 -44.41 19.49 -3.89
CA GLY A 175 -43.50 20.65 -3.85
C GLY A 175 -42.56 20.66 -2.66
N THR A 176 -42.14 21.84 -2.23
CA THR A 176 -41.21 22.02 -1.10
C THR A 176 -41.95 22.63 0.08
N VAL A 177 -41.87 21.99 1.24
CA VAL A 177 -42.43 22.51 2.50
C VAL A 177 -41.32 22.93 3.44
N GLU A 178 -41.58 23.97 4.24
CA GLU A 178 -40.63 24.44 5.25
C GLU A 178 -40.91 23.76 6.59
N ARG A 179 -39.87 23.21 7.22
CA ARG A 179 -39.96 22.54 8.52
C ARG A 179 -38.96 23.11 9.51
N PRO A 180 -39.38 23.40 10.76
CA PRO A 180 -38.45 23.79 11.80
C PRO A 180 -37.66 22.56 12.30
N VAL A 181 -36.36 22.72 12.47
CA VAL A 181 -35.42 21.71 12.99
C VAL A 181 -34.81 22.20 14.29
N GLU A 182 -34.94 21.40 15.33
CA GLU A 182 -34.26 21.61 16.61
C GLU A 182 -32.78 21.27 16.49
N ILE A 183 -31.91 22.18 16.93
CA ILE A 183 -30.46 21.95 16.86
C ILE A 183 -30.01 20.77 17.74
N SER A 184 -30.69 20.54 18.86
CA SER A 184 -30.41 19.38 19.73
C SER A 184 -30.64 18.03 19.04
N ALA A 185 -31.44 17.99 17.98
CA ALA A 185 -31.69 16.79 17.18
C ALA A 185 -30.63 16.57 16.09
N LEU A 186 -29.72 17.52 15.87
CA LEU A 186 -28.66 17.41 14.87
C LEU A 186 -27.49 16.56 15.38
N SER A 187 -26.95 15.76 14.46
CA SER A 187 -25.68 15.06 14.67
C SER A 187 -24.56 16.08 14.89
N GLU A 188 -23.50 15.65 15.56
CA GLU A 188 -22.36 16.52 15.83
C GLU A 188 -21.72 17.03 14.53
N ALA A 189 -21.60 16.15 13.54
CA ALA A 189 -21.06 16.47 12.22
C ALA A 189 -21.89 17.55 11.51
N ALA A 190 -23.22 17.45 11.56
CA ALA A 190 -24.10 18.47 10.99
C ALA A 190 -23.93 19.83 11.69
N LEU A 191 -23.79 19.81 13.01
CA LEU A 191 -23.58 21.02 13.82
C LEU A 191 -22.26 21.71 13.47
N VAL A 192 -21.17 20.94 13.42
CA VAL A 192 -19.83 21.44 13.09
C VAL A 192 -19.80 21.98 11.66
N GLN A 193 -20.48 21.32 10.71
CA GLN A 193 -20.59 21.79 9.32
C GLN A 193 -21.30 23.15 9.24
N LEU A 194 -22.38 23.34 10.00
CA LEU A 194 -23.07 24.63 10.09
C LEU A 194 -22.17 25.71 10.68
N MET A 195 -21.45 25.40 11.77
CA MET A 195 -20.51 26.32 12.39
C MET A 195 -19.35 26.70 11.46
N GLN A 196 -18.79 25.75 10.71
CA GLN A 196 -17.74 26.02 9.73
C GLN A 196 -18.23 26.93 8.59
N ARG A 197 -19.49 26.80 8.20
CA ARG A 197 -20.12 27.70 7.22
C ARG A 197 -20.32 29.10 7.80
N ALA A 198 -20.75 29.20 9.05
CA ALA A 198 -20.85 30.48 9.76
C ALA A 198 -19.47 31.15 9.90
N ASP A 199 -18.43 30.39 10.23
CA ASP A 199 -17.04 30.84 10.29
C ASP A 199 -16.59 31.41 8.94
N ALA A 200 -16.88 30.70 7.85
CA ALA A 200 -16.58 31.15 6.49
C ALA A 200 -17.35 32.41 6.08
N ALA A 201 -18.52 32.65 6.69
CA ALA A 201 -19.33 33.86 6.51
C ALA A 201 -18.95 35.01 7.47
N GLY A 202 -17.82 34.89 8.18
CA GLY A 202 -17.26 35.95 9.04
C GLY A 202 -17.80 35.96 10.47
N GLN A 203 -18.43 34.89 10.94
CA GLN A 203 -18.78 34.71 12.36
C GLN A 203 -17.64 33.96 13.04
N THR A 204 -16.65 34.67 13.57
CA THR A 204 -15.33 34.12 13.84
C THR A 204 -15.31 32.98 14.89
N LEU A 205 -14.84 31.81 14.46
CA LEU A 205 -14.28 30.69 15.25
C LEU A 205 -15.26 29.88 16.12
N LEU A 206 -16.52 29.75 15.68
CA LEU A 206 -17.53 28.89 16.29
C LEU A 206 -17.15 27.40 16.23
N ALA A 207 -16.72 26.89 15.07
CA ALA A 207 -16.44 25.45 14.93
C ALA A 207 -15.19 25.03 15.71
N PRO A 208 -14.04 25.73 15.63
CA PRO A 208 -12.86 25.39 16.42
C PRO A 208 -13.10 25.49 17.93
N GLY A 209 -13.80 26.53 18.41
CA GLY A 209 -14.11 26.70 19.84
C GLY A 209 -15.05 25.62 20.37
N TYR A 210 -16.05 25.22 19.59
CA TYR A 210 -16.97 24.13 19.93
C TYR A 210 -16.26 22.77 19.99
N LEU A 211 -15.44 22.44 18.98
CA LEU A 211 -14.67 21.21 18.95
C LEU A 211 -13.66 21.13 20.10
N LEU A 212 -13.04 22.25 20.46
CA LEU A 212 -12.12 22.34 21.59
C LEU A 212 -12.84 22.07 22.93
N GLY A 213 -14.05 22.60 23.12
CA GLY A 213 -14.88 22.30 24.29
C GLY A 213 -15.36 20.84 24.35
N LEU A 214 -15.44 20.14 23.22
CA LEU A 214 -15.69 18.68 23.18
C LEU A 214 -14.44 17.84 23.47
N GLY A 215 -13.26 18.46 23.61
CA GLY A 215 -11.99 17.75 23.73
C GLY A 215 -11.50 17.13 22.41
N LYS A 216 -12.08 17.52 21.28
CA LYS A 216 -11.72 17.06 19.92
C LYS A 216 -10.59 17.89 19.35
N ASN A 217 -9.44 17.87 20.02
CA ASN A 217 -8.34 18.81 19.81
C ASN A 217 -7.75 18.77 18.38
N SER A 218 -7.68 17.58 17.76
CA SER A 218 -7.18 17.43 16.38
C SER A 218 -8.15 17.99 15.34
N GLU A 219 -9.46 17.77 15.53
CA GLU A 219 -10.50 18.34 14.69
C GLU A 219 -10.56 19.86 14.84
N ALA A 220 -10.41 20.36 16.08
CA ALA A 220 -10.31 21.79 16.36
C ALA A 220 -9.10 22.42 15.64
N ALA A 221 -7.92 21.77 15.70
CA ALA A 221 -6.73 22.22 14.97
C ALA A 221 -6.96 22.29 13.46
N ALA A 222 -7.61 21.28 12.88
CA ALA A 222 -7.91 21.22 11.45
C ALA A 222 -8.95 22.26 11.00
N ALA A 223 -9.84 22.68 11.90
CA ALA A 223 -10.86 23.69 11.62
C ALA A 223 -10.29 25.13 11.62
N LEU A 224 -9.10 25.36 12.18
CA LEU A 224 -8.46 26.68 12.22
C LEU A 224 -7.90 27.08 10.84
N ARG A 225 -8.37 28.20 10.30
CA ARG A 225 -7.92 28.75 9.00
C ARG A 225 -7.52 30.23 9.14
N GLY A 226 -6.53 30.68 8.37
CA GLY A 226 -6.02 32.06 8.39
C GLY A 226 -4.92 32.32 9.44
N ILE A 227 -4.55 33.60 9.60
CA ILE A 227 -3.47 34.10 10.47
C ILE A 227 -3.90 35.28 11.35
N ALA A 228 -5.21 35.44 11.59
CA ALA A 228 -5.69 36.53 12.46
C ALA A 228 -5.25 36.30 13.92
N PRO A 229 -5.07 37.36 14.74
CA PRO A 229 -4.63 37.23 16.13
C PRO A 229 -5.50 36.28 16.96
N GLU A 230 -6.81 36.26 16.71
CA GLU A 230 -7.75 35.35 17.38
C GLU A 230 -7.51 33.89 17.01
N VAL A 231 -7.06 33.62 15.77
CA VAL A 231 -6.70 32.28 15.30
C VAL A 231 -5.41 31.80 15.94
N GLU A 232 -4.41 32.68 16.07
CA GLU A 232 -3.14 32.33 16.73
C GLU A 232 -3.32 32.07 18.23
N ALA A 233 -4.13 32.89 18.92
CA ALA A 233 -4.49 32.66 20.31
C ALA A 233 -5.17 31.29 20.48
N LEU A 234 -6.13 30.96 19.61
CA LEU A 234 -6.83 29.68 19.67
C LEU A 234 -5.92 28.49 19.31
N ARG A 235 -4.94 28.66 18.41
CA ARG A 235 -3.91 27.63 18.14
C ARG A 235 -3.06 27.33 19.37
N ALA A 236 -2.68 28.36 20.12
CA ALA A 236 -1.94 28.19 21.38
C ALA A 236 -2.80 27.45 22.41
N GLU A 237 -4.09 27.76 22.50
CA GLU A 237 -5.03 27.02 23.35
C GLU A 237 -5.19 25.56 22.93
N VAL A 238 -5.29 25.27 21.62
CA VAL A 238 -5.36 23.88 21.12
C VAL A 238 -4.08 23.12 21.47
N ALA A 239 -2.90 23.73 21.31
CA ALA A 239 -1.63 23.10 21.65
C ALA A 239 -1.56 22.73 23.15
N GLU A 240 -2.03 23.62 24.03
CA GLU A 240 -2.14 23.33 25.46
C GLU A 240 -3.13 22.21 25.74
N ALA A 241 -4.32 22.22 25.12
CA ALA A 241 -5.32 21.17 25.29
C ALA A 241 -4.81 19.79 24.82
N VAL A 242 -4.01 19.75 23.74
CA VAL A 242 -3.34 18.53 23.27
C VAL A 242 -2.33 18.02 24.31
N ALA A 243 -1.55 18.92 24.93
CA ALA A 243 -0.62 18.54 25.98
C ALA A 243 -1.35 17.95 27.20
N VAL A 244 -2.44 18.60 27.66
CA VAL A 244 -3.27 18.12 28.76
C VAL A 244 -3.93 16.76 28.43
N ALA A 245 -4.43 16.58 27.21
CA ALA A 245 -5.01 15.31 26.79
C ALA A 245 -3.97 14.17 26.72
N ARG A 246 -2.72 14.50 26.33
CA ARG A 246 -1.60 13.56 26.35
C ARG A 246 -1.25 13.14 27.78
N ASP A 247 -1.26 14.09 28.72
CA ASP A 247 -1.07 13.81 30.16
C ASP A 247 -2.19 12.88 30.69
N GLY A 248 -3.44 13.13 30.30
CA GLY A 248 -4.59 12.30 30.68
C GLY A 248 -4.53 10.88 30.14
N ALA A 249 -4.12 10.71 28.87
CA ALA A 249 -3.93 9.41 28.26
C ALA A 249 -2.83 8.59 28.97
N LEU A 250 -1.73 9.23 29.37
CA LEU A 250 -0.69 8.60 30.18
C LEU A 250 -1.24 8.14 31.55
N LEU A 251 -2.02 8.97 32.23
CA LEU A 251 -2.63 8.58 33.51
C LEU A 251 -3.56 7.37 33.37
N ALA A 252 -4.33 7.30 32.29
CA ALA A 252 -5.19 6.14 32.01
C ALA A 252 -4.39 4.84 31.76
N GLU A 253 -3.23 4.93 31.10
CA GLU A 253 -2.32 3.79 30.94
C GLU A 253 -1.75 3.33 32.28
N LEU A 254 -1.35 4.27 33.15
CA LEU A 254 -0.83 3.99 34.49
C LEU A 254 -1.89 3.37 35.40
N ASP A 255 -3.12 3.90 35.38
CA ASP A 255 -4.27 3.32 36.10
C ASP A 255 -4.59 1.91 35.58
N GLY A 256 -4.40 1.68 34.28
CA GLY A 256 -4.52 0.36 33.64
C GLY A 256 -3.49 -0.65 34.16
N VAL A 257 -2.24 -0.23 34.35
CA VAL A 257 -1.18 -1.07 34.97
C VAL A 257 -1.55 -1.41 36.41
N GLU A 258 -1.97 -0.41 37.20
CA GLU A 258 -2.37 -0.61 38.60
C GLU A 258 -3.58 -1.56 38.71
N SER A 259 -4.56 -1.44 37.82
CA SER A 259 -5.72 -2.34 37.73
C SER A 259 -5.33 -3.78 37.39
N LEU A 260 -4.41 -3.98 36.45
CA LEU A 260 -3.92 -5.31 36.07
C LEU A 260 -3.16 -5.99 37.22
N LEU A 261 -2.36 -5.23 37.95
CA LEU A 261 -1.66 -5.74 39.13
C LEU A 261 -2.64 -6.08 40.27
N ALA A 262 -3.68 -5.27 40.47
CA ALA A 262 -4.75 -5.56 41.42
C ALA A 262 -5.52 -6.85 41.06
N ARG A 263 -5.70 -7.13 39.76
CA ARG A 263 -6.28 -8.38 39.25
C ARG A 263 -5.31 -9.58 39.23
N GLN A 264 -4.09 -9.42 39.73
CA GLN A 264 -3.04 -10.45 39.72
C GLN A 264 -2.65 -10.92 38.30
N GLU A 265 -2.60 -9.99 37.33
CA GLU A 265 -2.18 -10.25 35.95
C GLU A 265 -0.78 -9.64 35.64
N PRO A 266 0.32 -10.14 36.25
CA PRO A 266 1.63 -9.49 36.18
C PRO A 266 2.23 -9.45 34.76
N GLY A 267 1.94 -10.44 33.90
CA GLY A 267 2.41 -10.47 32.51
C GLY A 267 1.76 -9.38 31.65
N SER A 268 0.44 -9.21 31.77
CA SER A 268 -0.30 -8.13 31.10
C SER A 268 0.13 -6.76 31.62
N ALA A 269 0.33 -6.63 32.94
CA ALA A 269 0.86 -5.42 33.56
C ALA A 269 2.27 -5.07 33.05
N GLN A 270 3.15 -6.07 32.91
CA GLN A 270 4.50 -5.88 32.37
C GLN A 270 4.50 -5.38 30.93
N ALA A 271 3.71 -6.01 30.05
CA ALA A 271 3.60 -5.60 28.65
C ALA A 271 3.05 -4.17 28.52
N ARG A 272 2.01 -3.85 29.31
CA ARG A 272 1.39 -2.53 29.31
C ARG A 272 2.33 -1.45 29.86
N LEU A 273 3.05 -1.74 30.95
CA LEU A 273 4.05 -0.83 31.50
C LEU A 273 5.20 -0.59 30.52
N ALA A 274 5.70 -1.62 29.84
CA ALA A 274 6.78 -1.48 28.85
C ALA A 274 6.36 -0.60 27.66
N GLU A 275 5.15 -0.78 27.14
CA GLU A 275 4.64 0.06 26.04
C GLU A 275 4.36 1.50 26.49
N CYS A 276 3.89 1.69 27.73
CA CYS A 276 3.70 3.00 28.34
C CYS A 276 5.04 3.75 28.47
N GLU A 277 6.08 3.11 29.00
CA GLU A 277 7.41 3.71 29.15
C GLU A 277 8.06 4.04 27.81
N LYS A 278 7.82 3.22 26.77
CA LYS A 278 8.27 3.49 25.40
C LYS A 278 7.55 4.68 24.78
N THR A 279 6.22 4.74 24.91
CA THR A 279 5.37 5.77 24.29
C THR A 279 5.56 7.14 24.95
N TYR A 280 5.79 7.17 26.26
CA TYR A 280 5.93 8.39 27.07
C TYR A 280 7.34 8.52 27.67
N ALA A 281 8.36 8.05 26.96
CA ALA A 281 9.74 8.08 27.42
C ALA A 281 10.17 9.48 27.87
N GLY A 282 10.73 9.58 29.07
CA GLY A 282 11.20 10.84 29.67
C GLY A 282 10.10 11.77 30.20
N HIS A 283 8.83 11.35 30.23
CA HIS A 283 7.73 12.17 30.74
C HIS A 283 7.80 12.36 32.26
N GLU A 284 7.55 13.59 32.75
CA GLU A 284 7.68 13.96 34.17
C GLU A 284 6.79 13.11 35.11
N PHE A 285 5.63 12.65 34.63
CA PHE A 285 4.76 11.75 35.42
C PHE A 285 5.44 10.40 35.68
N LEU A 286 6.15 9.83 34.70
CA LEU A 286 6.84 8.55 34.85
C LEU A 286 8.11 8.70 35.69
N THR A 287 8.88 9.76 35.46
CA THR A 287 10.22 9.93 36.03
C THR A 287 10.22 10.56 37.42
N ILE A 288 9.15 11.27 37.80
CA ILE A 288 9.04 11.97 39.08
C ILE A 288 7.93 11.37 39.94
N ALA A 289 6.66 11.53 39.53
CA ALA A 289 5.51 11.17 40.39
C ALA A 289 5.29 9.66 40.53
N TYR A 290 5.39 8.91 39.42
CA TYR A 290 5.16 7.46 39.40
C TYR A 290 6.45 6.63 39.49
N ALA A 291 7.64 7.25 39.56
CA ALA A 291 8.91 6.52 39.55
C ALA A 291 9.00 5.46 40.67
N ALA A 292 8.61 5.82 41.89
CA ALA A 292 8.57 4.90 43.02
C ALA A 292 7.51 3.80 42.83
N LYS A 293 6.31 4.15 42.35
CA LYS A 293 5.24 3.18 42.04
C LYS A 293 5.67 2.20 40.96
N ILE A 294 6.30 2.67 39.89
CA ILE A 294 6.84 1.85 38.80
C ILE A 294 7.92 0.89 39.32
N GLY A 295 8.80 1.36 40.21
CA GLY A 295 9.76 0.49 40.90
C GLY A 295 9.10 -0.60 41.74
N ALA A 296 8.04 -0.24 42.49
CA ALA A 296 7.25 -1.19 43.26
C ALA A 296 6.51 -2.19 42.37
N TRP A 297 5.89 -1.73 41.28
CA TRP A 297 5.23 -2.57 40.28
C TRP A 297 6.19 -3.56 39.63
N ARG A 298 7.39 -3.12 39.23
CA ARG A 298 8.44 -4.01 38.72
C ARG A 298 8.84 -5.07 39.74
N THR A 299 8.96 -4.69 41.00
CA THR A 299 9.25 -5.62 42.10
C THR A 299 8.11 -6.62 42.30
N GLN A 300 6.86 -6.17 42.22
CA GLN A 300 5.67 -7.01 42.33
C GLN A 300 5.54 -7.99 41.15
N ILE A 301 5.80 -7.52 39.93
CA ILE A 301 5.85 -8.33 38.71
C ILE A 301 6.95 -9.39 38.81
N ALA A 302 8.15 -9.01 39.27
CA ALA A 302 9.29 -9.91 39.40
C ALA A 302 9.14 -10.94 40.55
N ARG A 303 8.38 -10.61 41.60
CA ARG A 303 8.08 -11.51 42.73
C ARG A 303 6.90 -12.44 42.48
N ALA A 304 6.13 -12.23 41.41
CA ALA A 304 5.03 -13.11 41.06
C ALA A 304 5.61 -14.48 40.66
N PRO A 305 5.24 -15.59 41.34
CA PRO A 305 5.63 -16.92 40.90
C PRO A 305 5.12 -17.15 39.47
N ALA A 306 5.88 -17.89 38.65
CA ALA A 306 5.43 -18.32 37.32
C ALA A 306 3.99 -18.86 37.45
N PRO A 307 3.06 -18.42 36.58
CA PRO A 307 1.65 -18.49 36.89
C PRO A 307 1.22 -19.92 37.19
N ALA A 308 0.82 -20.16 38.44
CA ALA A 308 -0.14 -21.22 38.72
C ALA A 308 -1.40 -20.86 37.92
N ALA A 309 -1.83 -21.80 37.08
CA ALA A 309 -3.03 -21.64 36.26
C ALA A 309 -4.17 -21.05 37.12
N PRO A 310 -4.86 -19.99 36.66
CA PRO A 310 -6.01 -19.50 37.39
C PRO A 310 -7.01 -20.64 37.49
N MET A 311 -7.40 -20.97 38.72
CA MET A 311 -8.44 -21.93 39.02
C MET A 311 -9.65 -21.61 38.16
N ALA A 312 -9.90 -22.52 37.22
CA ALA A 312 -11.16 -22.62 36.55
C ALA A 312 -12.28 -22.60 37.58
N SER A 313 -13.26 -21.72 37.38
CA SER A 313 -14.62 -22.14 37.63
C SER A 313 -14.84 -23.44 36.85
N ALA A 314 -14.84 -24.56 37.54
CA ALA A 314 -15.12 -25.88 36.98
C ALA A 314 -16.22 -26.53 37.83
N PRO A 315 -16.94 -27.56 37.34
CA PRO A 315 -16.77 -28.28 36.05
C PRO A 315 -18.11 -28.41 35.26
N ALA A 316 -18.22 -28.93 34.02
CA ALA A 316 -17.71 -30.23 33.55
C ALA A 316 -17.82 -30.46 32.02
N ALA A 317 -16.97 -31.37 31.52
CA ALA A 317 -17.04 -32.21 30.29
C ALA A 317 -16.90 -31.52 28.91
N GLY A 318 -15.80 -31.68 28.15
CA GLY A 318 -14.60 -32.48 28.34
C GLY A 318 -13.52 -32.09 27.32
N ASP A 319 -12.31 -32.63 27.51
CA ASP A 319 -11.20 -32.63 26.54
C ASP A 319 -11.51 -33.46 25.26
N THR A 320 -12.79 -33.65 25.01
CA THR A 320 -13.39 -34.50 24.01
C THR A 320 -13.76 -33.60 22.84
N TYR A 321 -13.03 -33.75 21.74
CA TYR A 321 -13.35 -33.09 20.48
C TYR A 321 -14.85 -33.30 20.14
N PRO A 322 -15.61 -32.23 19.82
CA PRO A 322 -17.06 -32.33 19.57
C PRO A 322 -17.47 -33.25 18.40
N GLY A 323 -16.50 -33.76 17.64
CA GLY A 323 -16.71 -34.50 16.41
C GLY A 323 -17.09 -33.57 15.25
N LEU A 324 -17.06 -34.12 14.04
CA LEU A 324 -17.62 -33.48 12.86
C LEU A 324 -18.86 -34.25 12.42
N PRO A 325 -19.83 -33.59 11.78
CA PRO A 325 -20.95 -34.30 11.16
C PRO A 325 -20.46 -35.17 10.01
N VAL A 326 -21.28 -36.14 9.62
CA VAL A 326 -21.12 -36.80 8.34
C VAL A 326 -21.58 -35.83 7.26
N PHE A 327 -20.67 -35.40 6.38
CA PHE A 327 -21.04 -34.47 5.31
C PHE A 327 -21.97 -35.14 4.31
N ASN A 328 -23.27 -34.83 4.40
CA ASN A 328 -24.26 -35.30 3.45
C ASN A 328 -24.08 -34.62 2.07
N LEU A 329 -24.33 -35.38 0.99
CA LEU A 329 -24.19 -34.92 -0.40
C LEU A 329 -25.55 -34.71 -1.09
N SER A 330 -26.64 -34.67 -0.33
CA SER A 330 -28.02 -34.76 -0.84
C SER A 330 -28.89 -33.53 -0.55
N THR A 331 -28.49 -32.61 0.33
CA THR A 331 -29.37 -31.50 0.77
C THR A 331 -28.64 -30.17 0.87
N ALA A 332 -29.26 -29.10 0.35
CA ALA A 332 -28.82 -27.74 0.54
C ALA A 332 -29.12 -27.30 1.99
N VAL A 333 -28.06 -27.16 2.78
CA VAL A 333 -28.15 -26.88 4.22
C VAL A 333 -28.60 -25.44 4.49
N ALA A 334 -29.64 -25.27 5.33
CA ALA A 334 -30.14 -23.98 5.80
C ALA A 334 -29.37 -23.45 7.03
N VAL A 335 -29.50 -22.15 7.33
CA VAL A 335 -29.01 -21.56 8.59
C VAL A 335 -29.76 -22.22 9.77
N GLY A 336 -29.04 -22.81 10.72
CA GLY A 336 -29.62 -23.55 11.85
C GLY A 336 -29.50 -25.08 11.77
N ASP A 337 -28.95 -25.60 10.67
CA ASP A 337 -28.74 -27.03 10.47
C ASP A 337 -27.82 -27.68 11.53
N PRO A 338 -28.19 -28.85 12.09
CA PRO A 338 -27.40 -29.56 13.09
C PRO A 338 -25.96 -29.86 12.68
N ASP A 339 -25.73 -30.22 11.41
CA ASP A 339 -24.40 -30.52 10.88
C ASP A 339 -23.54 -29.26 10.89
N ARG A 340 -24.12 -28.13 10.45
CA ARG A 340 -23.44 -26.84 10.50
C ARG A 340 -23.11 -26.47 11.94
N GLN A 341 -24.05 -26.59 12.87
CA GLN A 341 -23.81 -26.27 14.28
C GLN A 341 -22.74 -27.17 14.91
N GLN A 342 -22.66 -28.44 14.52
CA GLN A 342 -21.60 -29.33 14.96
C GLN A 342 -20.23 -28.91 14.43
N LEU A 343 -20.12 -28.56 13.14
CA LEU A 343 -18.90 -27.99 12.56
C LEU A 343 -18.46 -26.71 13.30
N LEU A 344 -19.40 -25.80 13.59
CA LEU A 344 -19.09 -24.56 14.29
C LEU A 344 -18.62 -24.80 15.72
N ARG A 345 -19.24 -25.72 16.46
CA ARG A 345 -18.79 -26.11 17.80
C ARG A 345 -17.37 -26.71 17.78
N ALA A 346 -17.04 -27.52 16.76
CA ALA A 346 -15.70 -28.06 16.60
C ALA A 346 -14.66 -26.98 16.32
N ALA A 347 -14.98 -25.99 15.49
CA ALA A 347 -14.11 -24.85 15.20
C ALA A 347 -13.92 -23.94 16.43
N GLN A 348 -14.99 -23.65 17.16
CA GLN A 348 -14.94 -22.89 18.43
C GLN A 348 -14.12 -23.64 19.49
N TRP A 349 -14.27 -24.96 19.58
CA TRP A 349 -13.43 -25.80 20.44
C TRP A 349 -11.96 -25.68 20.06
N ALA A 350 -11.62 -25.67 18.77
CA ALA A 350 -10.23 -25.51 18.32
C ALA A 350 -9.67 -24.12 18.70
N ALA A 351 -10.49 -23.06 18.55
CA ALA A 351 -10.12 -21.71 18.96
C ALA A 351 -9.94 -21.56 20.47
N ALA A 352 -10.76 -22.23 21.27
CA ALA A 352 -10.69 -22.19 22.73
C ALA A 352 -9.55 -23.06 23.30
N SER A 353 -9.39 -24.29 22.80
CA SER A 353 -8.37 -25.23 23.25
C SER A 353 -6.99 -24.97 22.65
N GLY A 354 -6.93 -24.26 21.51
CA GLY A 354 -5.72 -24.12 20.71
C GLY A 354 -5.32 -25.39 19.93
N ASN A 355 -6.13 -26.47 19.96
CA ASN A 355 -5.79 -27.74 19.31
C ASN A 355 -6.22 -27.78 17.84
N TRP A 356 -5.61 -26.90 17.05
CA TRP A 356 -5.87 -26.76 15.61
C TRP A 356 -5.40 -27.96 14.79
N GLU A 357 -4.35 -28.66 15.21
CA GLU A 357 -3.82 -29.85 14.52
C GLU A 357 -4.85 -30.97 14.47
N ARG A 358 -5.51 -31.24 15.62
CA ARG A 358 -6.57 -32.25 15.69
C ARG A 358 -7.77 -31.84 14.85
N HIS A 359 -8.20 -30.59 14.94
CA HIS A 359 -9.34 -30.11 14.16
C HIS A 359 -9.07 -30.19 12.65
N PHE A 360 -7.88 -29.78 12.20
CA PHE A 360 -7.47 -29.87 10.80
C PHE A 360 -7.42 -31.32 10.30
N THR A 361 -6.86 -32.23 11.09
CA THR A 361 -6.84 -33.66 10.76
C THR A 361 -8.26 -34.19 10.56
N GLN A 362 -9.18 -33.86 11.48
CA GLN A 362 -10.57 -34.30 11.41
C GLN A 362 -11.30 -33.72 10.20
N LEU A 363 -11.09 -32.44 9.87
CA LEU A 363 -11.66 -31.80 8.68
C LEU A 363 -11.21 -32.52 7.40
N LYS A 364 -9.90 -32.76 7.25
CA LYS A 364 -9.34 -33.48 6.10
C LYS A 364 -9.92 -34.89 5.97
N THR A 365 -10.00 -35.64 7.08
CA THR A 365 -10.58 -36.99 7.09
C THR A 365 -12.05 -36.98 6.70
N ALA A 366 -12.87 -36.08 7.26
CA ALA A 366 -14.29 -36.01 6.95
C ALA A 366 -14.55 -35.61 5.48
N LEU A 367 -13.78 -34.66 4.93
CA LEU A 367 -13.85 -34.28 3.51
C LEU A 367 -13.43 -35.44 2.60
N ALA A 368 -12.37 -36.18 2.96
CA ALA A 368 -11.92 -37.37 2.24
C ALA A 368 -12.97 -38.48 2.21
N THR A 369 -13.60 -38.78 3.35
CA THR A 369 -14.68 -39.77 3.45
C THR A 369 -15.87 -39.38 2.56
N ALA A 370 -16.29 -38.12 2.61
CA ALA A 370 -17.40 -37.63 1.80
C ALA A 370 -17.07 -37.66 0.29
N ALA A 371 -15.86 -37.26 -0.09
CA ALA A 371 -15.39 -37.31 -1.48
C ALA A 371 -15.34 -38.74 -2.05
N GLY A 372 -15.03 -39.73 -1.20
CA GLY A 372 -14.94 -41.14 -1.56
C GLY A 372 -16.28 -41.90 -1.56
N THR A 373 -17.38 -41.26 -1.17
CA THR A 373 -18.70 -41.90 -1.03
C THR A 373 -19.26 -42.32 -2.39
N GLY A 374 -19.90 -43.49 -2.46
CA GLY A 374 -20.58 -44.00 -3.65
C GLY A 374 -19.65 -44.60 -4.74
N PRO A 375 -20.22 -45.09 -5.85
CA PRO A 375 -19.46 -45.66 -6.97
C PRO A 375 -18.49 -44.67 -7.61
N TRP A 376 -17.38 -45.16 -8.17
CA TRP A 376 -16.32 -44.31 -8.75
C TRP A 376 -16.84 -43.31 -9.79
N GLN A 377 -17.82 -43.71 -10.60
CA GLN A 377 -18.43 -42.89 -11.66
C GLN A 377 -19.16 -41.65 -11.14
N GLN A 378 -19.59 -41.66 -9.86
CA GLN A 378 -20.29 -40.54 -9.23
C GLN A 378 -19.36 -39.58 -8.46
N ARG A 379 -18.08 -39.96 -8.30
CA ARG A 379 -17.12 -39.19 -7.50
C ARG A 379 -16.84 -37.78 -8.04
N PRO A 380 -16.76 -37.52 -9.36
CA PRO A 380 -16.66 -36.15 -9.87
C PRO A 380 -17.82 -35.25 -9.43
N GLN A 381 -19.06 -35.76 -9.49
CA GLN A 381 -20.24 -35.04 -9.03
C GLN A 381 -20.25 -34.84 -7.51
N ASN A 382 -19.70 -35.79 -6.75
CA ASN A 382 -19.58 -35.66 -5.29
C ASN A 382 -18.57 -34.57 -4.90
N LEU A 383 -17.41 -34.51 -5.57
CA LEU A 383 -16.42 -33.43 -5.40
C LEU A 383 -17.03 -32.06 -5.72
N ASP A 384 -17.78 -31.98 -6.81
CA ASP A 384 -18.50 -30.79 -7.23
C ASP A 384 -19.53 -30.31 -6.19
N ARG A 385 -20.27 -31.26 -5.58
CA ARG A 385 -21.21 -30.98 -4.50
C ARG A 385 -20.51 -30.53 -3.22
N LEU A 386 -19.38 -31.14 -2.85
CA LEU A 386 -18.66 -30.77 -1.62
C LEU A 386 -18.27 -29.28 -1.59
N ILE A 387 -17.84 -28.73 -2.71
CA ILE A 387 -17.45 -27.32 -2.79
C ILE A 387 -18.64 -26.37 -3.01
N GLY A 388 -19.84 -26.92 -3.29
CA GLY A 388 -21.06 -26.17 -3.57
C GLY A 388 -22.09 -26.17 -2.42
N LEU A 389 -22.06 -27.17 -1.55
CA LEU A 389 -22.98 -27.31 -0.41
C LEU A 389 -22.49 -26.50 0.80
N GLY A 390 -23.42 -25.86 1.53
CA GLY A 390 -23.08 -24.89 2.58
C GLY A 390 -22.12 -25.40 3.65
N THR A 391 -22.42 -26.52 4.32
CA THR A 391 -21.58 -27.06 5.40
C THR A 391 -20.25 -27.63 4.90
N PRO A 392 -20.21 -28.51 3.87
CA PRO A 392 -18.96 -29.06 3.38
C PRO A 392 -18.05 -28.00 2.71
N ALA A 393 -18.62 -26.99 2.05
CA ALA A 393 -17.86 -25.87 1.52
C ALA A 393 -17.23 -25.04 2.65
N LEU A 394 -17.98 -24.75 3.73
CA LEU A 394 -17.42 -24.07 4.90
C LEU A 394 -16.30 -24.89 5.56
N ALA A 395 -16.48 -26.21 5.71
CA ALA A 395 -15.44 -27.09 6.22
C ALA A 395 -14.17 -27.08 5.35
N THR A 396 -14.35 -27.01 4.03
CA THR A 396 -13.25 -26.84 3.06
C THR A 396 -12.52 -25.52 3.30
N GLU A 397 -13.23 -24.40 3.47
CA GLU A 397 -12.62 -23.10 3.74
C GLU A 397 -11.93 -23.03 5.12
N GLN A 398 -12.48 -23.66 6.15
CA GLN A 398 -11.82 -23.80 7.46
C GLN A 398 -10.52 -24.61 7.34
N ALA A 399 -10.53 -25.71 6.60
CA ALA A 399 -9.34 -26.52 6.38
C ALA A 399 -8.28 -25.75 5.57
N ARG A 400 -8.67 -25.03 4.52
CA ARG A 400 -7.79 -24.15 3.75
C ARG A 400 -7.14 -23.07 4.62
N PHE A 401 -7.93 -22.43 5.48
CA PHE A 401 -7.46 -21.41 6.40
C PHE A 401 -6.42 -21.95 7.38
N ILE A 402 -6.71 -23.09 8.03
CA ILE A 402 -5.77 -23.71 8.97
C ILE A 402 -4.48 -24.13 8.26
N ARG A 403 -4.59 -24.64 7.03
CA ARG A 403 -3.42 -25.00 6.21
C ARG A 403 -2.58 -23.77 5.84
N ALA A 404 -3.22 -22.66 5.48
CA ALA A 404 -2.52 -21.44 5.07
C ALA A 404 -1.82 -20.74 6.24
N VAL A 405 -2.47 -20.65 7.41
CA VAL A 405 -1.91 -19.98 8.58
C VAL A 405 -0.97 -20.89 9.38
N GLY A 406 -1.29 -22.18 9.46
CA GLY A 406 -0.56 -23.16 10.26
C GLY A 406 -1.18 -23.34 11.66
N PRO A 407 -1.37 -24.59 12.12
CA PRO A 407 -1.92 -24.89 13.45
C PRO A 407 -1.19 -24.19 14.60
N ALA A 408 0.14 -24.22 14.60
CA ALA A 408 0.95 -23.62 15.66
C ALA A 408 0.82 -22.08 15.75
N ALA A 409 0.72 -21.41 14.60
CA ALA A 409 0.51 -19.97 14.53
C ALA A 409 -0.89 -19.61 15.07
N LEU A 410 -1.93 -20.37 14.69
CA LEU A 410 -3.28 -20.20 15.21
C LEU A 410 -3.38 -20.46 16.73
N SER A 411 -2.68 -21.49 17.24
CA SER A 411 -2.61 -21.77 18.68
C SER A 411 -1.99 -20.59 19.44
N THR A 412 -0.93 -20.00 18.89
CA THR A 412 -0.24 -18.85 19.50
C THR A 412 -1.11 -17.60 19.43
N PHE A 413 -1.72 -17.34 18.27
CA PHE A 413 -2.60 -16.20 18.03
C PHE A 413 -3.83 -16.21 18.96
N GLY A 414 -4.42 -17.38 19.21
CA GLY A 414 -5.57 -17.57 20.08
C GLY A 414 -5.30 -17.41 21.59
N LYS A 415 -4.04 -17.20 22.02
CA LYS A 415 -3.69 -16.90 23.42
C LYS A 415 -4.03 -15.47 23.84
N VAL A 416 -4.25 -14.56 22.88
CA VAL A 416 -4.68 -13.20 23.15
C VAL A 416 -6.21 -13.17 23.22
N ASP A 417 -6.80 -12.65 24.29
CA ASP A 417 -8.24 -12.79 24.58
C ASP A 417 -9.14 -12.37 23.40
N ARG A 418 -8.89 -11.19 22.80
CA ARG A 418 -9.67 -10.70 21.65
C ARG A 418 -9.45 -11.45 20.33
N SER A 419 -8.39 -12.26 20.23
CA SER A 419 -8.17 -13.08 19.02
C SER A 419 -9.18 -14.19 18.88
N ARG A 420 -9.69 -14.73 20.00
CA ARG A 420 -10.69 -15.81 19.96
C ARG A 420 -12.02 -15.33 19.40
N ASP A 421 -12.46 -14.14 19.80
CA ASP A 421 -13.69 -13.53 19.28
C ASP A 421 -13.59 -13.27 17.78
N PHE A 422 -12.45 -12.75 17.33
CA PHE A 422 -12.16 -12.56 15.92
C PHE A 422 -12.16 -13.89 15.14
N LEU A 423 -11.52 -14.94 15.66
CA LEU A 423 -11.53 -16.27 15.03
C LEU A 423 -12.96 -16.86 14.97
N ASN A 424 -13.72 -16.74 16.07
CA ASN A 424 -15.10 -17.20 16.12
C ASN A 424 -16.00 -16.43 15.13
N TRP A 425 -15.73 -15.14 14.93
CA TRP A 425 -16.38 -14.36 13.87
C TRP A 425 -15.98 -14.86 12.48
N LEU A 426 -14.69 -15.07 12.22
CA LEU A 426 -14.18 -15.42 10.90
C LEU A 426 -14.64 -16.82 10.44
N LEU A 427 -14.57 -17.82 11.34
CA LEU A 427 -14.79 -19.24 11.01
C LEU A 427 -16.24 -19.59 10.65
N VAL A 428 -17.20 -18.69 10.86
CA VAL A 428 -18.61 -18.89 10.49
C VAL A 428 -18.99 -18.20 9.17
N ARG A 429 -18.05 -17.46 8.57
CA ARG A 429 -18.25 -16.58 7.40
C ARG A 429 -17.54 -17.12 6.16
N PRO A 430 -18.17 -18.01 5.39
CA PRO A 430 -17.51 -18.67 4.26
C PRO A 430 -16.98 -17.69 3.21
N ALA A 431 -17.71 -16.61 2.90
CA ALA A 431 -17.29 -15.64 1.89
C ALA A 431 -16.04 -14.86 2.31
N VAL A 432 -15.98 -14.41 3.58
CA VAL A 432 -14.83 -13.68 4.13
C VAL A 432 -13.61 -14.60 4.26
N LEU A 433 -13.84 -15.84 4.70
CA LEU A 433 -12.80 -16.85 4.82
C LEU A 433 -12.21 -17.25 3.46
N ALA A 434 -13.08 -17.44 2.45
CA ALA A 434 -12.66 -17.71 1.08
C ALA A 434 -11.85 -16.53 0.52
N ALA A 435 -12.29 -15.28 0.73
CA ALA A 435 -11.54 -14.10 0.26
C ALA A 435 -10.11 -14.05 0.84
N PHE A 436 -9.93 -14.40 2.12
CA PHE A 436 -8.60 -14.52 2.72
C PHE A 436 -7.81 -15.68 2.12
N ASN A 437 -8.40 -16.87 2.04
CA ASN A 437 -7.76 -18.08 1.50
C ASN A 437 -7.37 -17.95 0.01
N ASP A 438 -8.12 -17.16 -0.76
CA ASP A 438 -7.87 -16.90 -2.18
C ASP A 438 -6.79 -15.81 -2.38
N THR A 439 -6.47 -15.04 -1.34
CA THR A 439 -5.51 -13.91 -1.42
C THR A 439 -4.17 -14.21 -0.73
N ILE A 440 -4.17 -14.92 0.40
CA ILE A 440 -2.93 -15.22 1.14
C ILE A 440 -1.93 -16.03 0.29
N ALA A 441 -0.69 -15.58 0.28
CA ALA A 441 0.43 -16.18 -0.41
C ALA A 441 1.38 -16.88 0.58
N PRO A 442 2.14 -17.91 0.16
CA PRO A 442 3.11 -18.57 1.02
C PRO A 442 4.24 -17.68 1.57
N GLN A 443 4.41 -16.48 0.98
CA GLN A 443 5.40 -15.49 1.39
C GLN A 443 4.91 -14.60 2.54
N ASP A 444 3.60 -14.58 2.79
CA ASP A 444 3.00 -13.71 3.80
C ASP A 444 3.31 -14.22 5.22
N GLN A 445 3.51 -13.29 6.13
CA GLN A 445 3.61 -13.55 7.56
C GLN A 445 2.21 -13.69 8.14
N ALA A 446 1.61 -14.87 7.96
CA ALA A 446 0.21 -15.14 8.30
C ALA A 446 -0.18 -14.71 9.73
N ALA A 447 0.71 -14.89 10.71
CA ALA A 447 0.46 -14.48 12.10
C ALA A 447 0.34 -12.95 12.26
N ASP A 448 1.23 -12.21 11.58
CA ASP A 448 1.24 -10.74 11.61
C ASP A 448 0.06 -10.17 10.82
N ALA A 449 -0.27 -10.78 9.68
CA ALA A 449 -1.48 -10.46 8.91
C ALA A 449 -2.75 -10.64 9.77
N LEU A 450 -2.88 -11.75 10.50
CA LEU A 450 -4.03 -11.96 11.40
C LEU A 450 -4.06 -10.94 12.55
N ALA A 451 -2.89 -10.55 13.08
CA ALA A 451 -2.81 -9.53 14.12
C ALA A 451 -3.25 -8.14 13.61
N ALA A 452 -2.82 -7.76 12.41
CA ALA A 452 -3.25 -6.54 11.73
C ALA A 452 -4.76 -6.58 11.43
N TRP A 453 -5.25 -7.70 10.89
CA TRP A 453 -6.68 -7.86 10.58
C TRP A 453 -7.56 -7.80 11.82
N ARG A 454 -7.20 -8.51 12.90
CA ARG A 454 -7.91 -8.43 14.19
C ARG A 454 -7.96 -7.00 14.71
N THR A 455 -6.89 -6.23 14.55
CA THR A 455 -6.83 -4.83 14.98
C THR A 455 -7.82 -3.97 14.18
N ILE A 456 -7.88 -4.15 12.85
CA ILE A 456 -8.87 -3.50 11.99
C ILE A 456 -10.30 -3.92 12.34
N TRP A 457 -10.52 -5.22 12.54
CA TRP A 457 -11.82 -5.79 12.88
C TRP A 457 -12.38 -5.24 14.19
N PHE A 458 -11.51 -5.03 15.18
CA PHE A 458 -11.90 -4.45 16.47
C PHE A 458 -12.21 -2.95 16.34
N ASP A 459 -11.52 -2.23 15.45
CA ASP A 459 -11.72 -0.80 15.23
C ASP A 459 -13.03 -0.46 14.52
N ASP A 460 -13.43 -1.27 13.53
CA ASP A 460 -14.58 -0.97 12.67
C ASP A 460 -15.72 -1.97 12.83
N GLU A 461 -16.33 -1.99 14.02
CA GLU A 461 -17.45 -2.89 14.30
C GLU A 461 -18.62 -2.71 13.32
N ALA A 462 -18.89 -1.47 12.90
CA ALA A 462 -19.99 -1.15 11.98
C ALA A 462 -19.69 -1.51 10.51
N GLY A 463 -18.43 -1.42 10.07
CA GLY A 463 -18.02 -1.62 8.68
C GLY A 463 -17.30 -2.93 8.38
N ARG A 464 -16.98 -3.76 9.40
CA ARG A 464 -16.18 -5.00 9.25
C ARG A 464 -16.69 -6.00 8.21
N GLU A 465 -18.00 -6.07 7.96
CA GLU A 465 -18.57 -6.95 6.91
C GLU A 465 -18.44 -6.30 5.53
N THR A 466 -18.86 -5.04 5.39
CA THR A 466 -18.84 -4.30 4.11
C THR A 466 -17.43 -4.10 3.57
N PHE A 467 -16.46 -3.89 4.46
CA PHE A 467 -15.06 -3.62 4.11
C PHE A 467 -14.13 -4.79 4.45
N ALA A 468 -14.64 -6.01 4.51
CA ALA A 468 -13.83 -7.19 4.83
C ALA A 468 -12.66 -7.39 3.84
N ASN A 469 -12.91 -7.25 2.54
CA ASN A 469 -11.85 -7.38 1.51
C ASN A 469 -10.77 -6.29 1.64
N LEU A 470 -11.15 -5.08 2.03
CA LEU A 470 -10.19 -4.01 2.32
C LEU A 470 -9.34 -4.35 3.55
N ALA A 471 -9.97 -4.88 4.60
CA ALA A 471 -9.27 -5.29 5.81
C ALA A 471 -8.27 -6.44 5.51
N ILE A 472 -8.65 -7.41 4.67
CA ILE A 472 -7.76 -8.49 4.20
C ILE A 472 -6.59 -7.92 3.42
N ALA A 473 -6.83 -7.03 2.44
CA ALA A 473 -5.76 -6.43 1.65
C ALA A 473 -4.78 -5.62 2.52
N CYS A 474 -5.29 -4.81 3.45
CA CYS A 474 -4.46 -4.10 4.42
C CYS A 474 -3.74 -5.04 5.39
N ALA A 475 -4.32 -6.18 5.73
CA ALA A 475 -3.65 -7.15 6.60
C ALA A 475 -2.48 -7.83 5.89
N LEU A 476 -2.65 -8.20 4.61
CA LEU A 476 -1.65 -8.94 3.85
C LEU A 476 -0.55 -8.06 3.26
N VAL A 477 -0.82 -6.80 2.89
CA VAL A 477 0.22 -5.88 2.39
C VAL A 477 1.12 -5.35 3.51
N PHE A 478 0.58 -5.25 4.72
CA PHE A 478 1.26 -4.67 5.88
C PHE A 478 1.58 -5.70 6.96
N ASP A 479 1.59 -6.98 6.60
CA ASP A 479 2.18 -8.05 7.41
C ASP A 479 3.70 -7.84 7.55
N GLN A 480 4.30 -7.06 6.64
CA GLN A 480 5.63 -6.50 6.71
C GLN A 480 5.57 -4.96 6.69
N PRO A 481 6.52 -4.26 7.33
CA PRO A 481 6.51 -2.80 7.36
C PRO A 481 6.67 -2.18 5.97
N VAL A 482 5.64 -1.45 5.52
CA VAL A 482 5.73 -0.58 4.35
C VAL A 482 6.33 0.76 4.77
N ARG A 483 7.58 1.00 4.37
CA ARG A 483 8.28 2.25 4.66
C ARG A 483 7.89 3.32 3.65
N ILE A 484 7.59 4.52 4.16
CA ILE A 484 7.47 5.69 3.30
C ILE A 484 8.82 5.91 2.60
N SER A 485 8.83 5.83 1.28
CA SER A 485 10.04 5.99 0.46
C SER A 485 9.66 6.46 -0.94
N ALA A 486 10.43 7.41 -1.46
CA ALA A 486 10.34 7.86 -2.84
C ALA A 486 10.79 6.79 -3.85
N ASN A 487 11.57 5.79 -3.39
CA ASN A 487 12.29 4.86 -4.26
C ASN A 487 11.91 3.39 -4.03
N VAL A 488 10.65 3.10 -3.65
CA VAL A 488 10.18 1.71 -3.46
C VAL A 488 10.26 0.87 -4.74
N TYR A 489 10.28 1.52 -5.92
CA TYR A 489 10.26 0.85 -7.22
C TYR A 489 11.61 0.85 -7.96
N GLY A 490 12.70 1.34 -7.34
CA GLY A 490 14.07 1.09 -7.80
C GLY A 490 14.52 1.81 -9.08
N PHE A 491 13.83 2.85 -9.53
CA PHE A 491 14.23 3.61 -10.73
C PHE A 491 15.19 4.75 -10.36
N GLY A 492 16.46 4.37 -10.12
CA GLY A 492 17.59 5.28 -9.98
C GLY A 492 18.17 5.39 -8.55
N PRO A 493 19.43 5.83 -8.42
CA PRO A 493 20.04 6.11 -7.13
C PRO A 493 19.51 7.44 -6.61
N THR A 494 18.35 7.44 -5.97
CA THR A 494 17.86 8.62 -5.26
C THR A 494 17.88 8.33 -3.77
N THR A 495 18.77 9.04 -3.08
CA THR A 495 18.77 9.28 -1.64
C THR A 495 17.64 10.24 -1.22
N GLU A 496 16.67 10.48 -2.11
CA GLU A 496 15.60 11.45 -1.97
C GLU A 496 14.53 10.87 -1.02
N SER A 497 14.73 11.06 0.28
CA SER A 497 13.67 10.82 1.25
C SER A 497 12.61 11.91 1.12
N SER A 498 11.32 11.57 1.13
CA SER A 498 10.27 12.50 1.54
C SER A 498 10.64 13.00 2.94
N GLY A 499 11.13 14.24 3.06
CA GLY A 499 11.84 14.74 4.23
C GLY A 499 11.13 14.43 5.55
N GLY A 500 11.72 13.54 6.36
CA GLY A 500 11.24 13.15 7.68
C GLY A 500 11.86 11.82 8.12
N PRO A 501 11.92 11.52 9.44
CA PRO A 501 12.30 10.18 9.90
C PRO A 501 11.34 9.16 9.27
N ALA A 502 11.86 8.06 8.72
CA ALA A 502 11.07 7.03 8.05
C ALA A 502 9.93 6.58 8.99
N LYS A 503 8.70 7.05 8.71
CA LYS A 503 7.49 6.56 9.37
C LYS A 503 6.97 5.39 8.55
N GLU A 504 6.71 4.29 9.23
CA GLU A 504 6.04 3.14 8.62
C GLU A 504 4.56 3.49 8.42
N VAL A 505 3.98 3.02 7.33
CA VAL A 505 2.55 3.14 7.07
C VAL A 505 1.82 2.08 7.91
N SER A 506 0.85 2.51 8.73
CA SER A 506 0.01 1.59 9.50
C SER A 506 -1.09 0.98 8.65
N ALA A 507 -1.27 -0.35 8.75
CA ALA A 507 -2.40 -1.07 8.17
C ALA A 507 -3.75 -0.47 8.59
N LEU A 508 -3.89 -0.12 9.88
CA LEU A 508 -5.13 0.44 10.43
C LEU A 508 -5.42 1.82 9.86
N SER A 509 -4.43 2.71 9.81
CA SER A 509 -4.63 4.07 9.29
C SER A 509 -4.94 4.03 7.79
N ARG A 510 -4.25 3.16 7.03
CA ARG A 510 -4.55 2.91 5.61
C ARG A 510 -5.97 2.40 5.38
N TYR A 511 -6.41 1.43 6.19
CA TYR A 511 -7.78 0.93 6.17
C TYR A 511 -8.79 2.06 6.42
N ARG A 512 -8.60 2.85 7.48
CA ARG A 512 -9.48 3.97 7.84
C ARG A 512 -9.56 5.00 6.71
N PHE A 513 -8.43 5.36 6.11
CA PHE A 513 -8.38 6.29 4.97
C PHE A 513 -9.30 5.85 3.82
N TYR A 514 -9.16 4.60 3.35
CA TYR A 514 -9.97 4.11 2.23
C TYR A 514 -11.43 3.88 2.60
N ARG A 515 -11.71 3.35 3.80
CA ARG A 515 -13.07 3.19 4.33
C ARG A 515 -13.79 4.54 4.38
N ASP A 516 -13.15 5.55 4.95
CA ASP A 516 -13.76 6.86 5.15
C ASP A 516 -13.90 7.61 3.82
N SER A 517 -12.94 7.44 2.90
CA SER A 517 -13.04 7.93 1.52
C SER A 517 -14.21 7.29 0.77
N ALA A 518 -14.40 5.97 0.92
CA ALA A 518 -15.53 5.25 0.32
C ALA A 518 -16.87 5.73 0.88
N LYS A 519 -16.99 5.88 2.20
CA LYS A 519 -18.21 6.40 2.86
C LYS A 519 -18.57 7.82 2.41
N LYS A 520 -17.57 8.64 2.07
CA LYS A 520 -17.75 10.01 1.56
C LYS A 520 -17.97 10.08 0.03
N GLY A 521 -17.90 8.96 -0.68
CA GLY A 521 -17.97 8.94 -2.14
C GLY A 521 -16.77 9.59 -2.85
N ALA A 522 -15.61 9.66 -2.17
CA ALA A 522 -14.40 10.33 -2.70
C ALA A 522 -13.58 9.44 -3.65
N LEU A 523 -13.90 8.14 -3.75
CA LEU A 523 -13.17 7.18 -4.60
C LEU A 523 -13.78 7.08 -6.00
N LYS A 524 -12.95 6.70 -6.98
CA LYS A 524 -13.35 6.50 -8.39
C LYS A 524 -13.81 5.07 -8.69
N VAL A 525 -13.85 4.22 -7.66
CA VAL A 525 -14.27 2.82 -7.75
C VAL A 525 -15.17 2.45 -6.56
N PRO A 526 -16.10 1.50 -6.74
CA PRO A 526 -16.88 0.93 -5.64
C PRO A 526 -16.01 -0.05 -4.85
N LEU A 527 -15.27 0.48 -3.87
CA LEU A 527 -14.27 -0.30 -3.12
C LEU A 527 -14.83 -1.54 -2.42
N ALA A 528 -16.10 -1.50 -1.99
CA ALA A 528 -16.78 -2.63 -1.35
C ALA A 528 -17.07 -3.81 -2.32
N GLU A 529 -17.03 -3.57 -3.64
CA GLU A 529 -17.26 -4.61 -4.65
C GLU A 529 -15.97 -5.26 -5.16
N MET A 530 -14.82 -4.75 -4.73
CA MET A 530 -13.52 -5.23 -5.16
C MET A 530 -13.08 -6.43 -4.33
N THR A 531 -12.36 -7.34 -4.97
CA THR A 531 -11.73 -8.48 -4.31
C THR A 531 -10.55 -8.02 -3.47
N ALA A 532 -10.18 -8.80 -2.44
CA ALA A 532 -9.00 -8.49 -1.63
C ALA A 532 -7.73 -8.46 -2.49
N TRP A 533 -7.62 -9.36 -3.47
CA TRP A 533 -6.53 -9.37 -4.46
C TRP A 533 -6.45 -8.07 -5.30
N GLU A 534 -7.58 -7.50 -5.76
CA GLU A 534 -7.53 -6.21 -6.47
C GLU A 534 -7.06 -5.09 -5.54
N LEU A 535 -7.48 -5.15 -4.27
CA LEU A 535 -7.19 -4.12 -3.28
C LEU A 535 -5.73 -4.13 -2.78
N VAL A 536 -4.97 -5.23 -2.91
CA VAL A 536 -3.53 -5.19 -2.60
C VAL A 536 -2.77 -4.21 -3.51
N TRP A 537 -3.26 -3.98 -4.74
CA TRP A 537 -2.74 -3.00 -5.70
C TRP A 537 -3.24 -1.57 -5.49
N VAL A 538 -4.03 -1.34 -4.43
CA VAL A 538 -4.58 -0.03 -4.04
C VAL A 538 -3.95 0.45 -2.74
N VAL A 539 -3.86 -0.44 -1.75
CA VAL A 539 -3.53 -0.03 -0.38
C VAL A 539 -2.05 0.24 -0.13
N ASP A 540 -1.18 -0.17 -1.05
CA ASP A 540 0.27 -0.24 -0.90
C ASP A 540 1.04 1.06 -1.20
N ALA A 541 0.34 2.18 -1.44
CA ALA A 541 1.00 3.44 -1.77
C ALA A 541 1.93 3.88 -0.62
N PRO A 542 3.28 3.93 -0.82
CA PRO A 542 4.26 4.16 0.23
C PRO A 542 4.44 5.66 0.53
N VAL A 543 3.32 6.35 0.74
CA VAL A 543 3.23 7.79 0.98
C VAL A 543 2.43 8.06 2.26
N PRO A 544 2.69 9.18 2.96
CA PRO A 544 1.86 9.59 4.08
C PRO A 544 0.41 9.89 3.63
N GLU A 545 -0.54 9.83 4.56
CA GLU A 545 -1.95 10.11 4.25
C GLU A 545 -2.20 11.51 3.69
N SER A 546 -1.37 12.50 4.07
CA SER A 546 -1.44 13.86 3.52
C SER A 546 -1.29 13.89 2.00
N GLU A 547 -0.44 13.02 1.44
CA GLU A 547 -0.24 12.91 -0.02
C GLU A 547 -1.45 12.25 -0.69
N LEU A 548 -2.08 11.26 -0.05
CA LEU A 548 -3.30 10.64 -0.58
C LEU A 548 -4.47 11.64 -0.59
N VAL A 549 -4.63 12.42 0.48
CA VAL A 549 -5.62 13.49 0.56
C VAL A 549 -5.35 14.55 -0.51
N TRP A 550 -4.09 14.95 -0.67
CA TRP A 550 -3.70 15.87 -1.74
C TRP A 550 -4.09 15.32 -3.11
N ALA A 551 -3.80 14.05 -3.39
CA ALA A 551 -4.11 13.41 -4.66
C ALA A 551 -5.62 13.37 -4.95
N GLN A 552 -6.47 13.10 -3.96
CA GLN A 552 -7.92 13.14 -4.12
C GLN A 552 -8.45 14.55 -4.44
N GLN A 553 -7.75 15.61 -4.00
CA GLN A 553 -8.16 17.00 -4.21
C GLN A 553 -7.66 17.56 -5.56
N HIS A 554 -6.48 17.15 -6.02
CA HIS A 554 -5.79 17.77 -7.15
C HIS A 554 -5.80 16.91 -8.42
N ALA A 555 -5.75 15.56 -8.31
CA ALA A 555 -5.76 14.67 -9.46
C ALA A 555 -7.21 14.35 -9.90
N ASN A 556 -7.75 15.19 -10.79
CA ASN A 556 -9.14 15.12 -11.24
C ASN A 556 -9.28 14.47 -12.63
N PHE A 557 -8.91 13.20 -12.75
CA PHE A 557 -9.12 12.41 -13.97
C PHE A 557 -10.35 11.50 -13.85
N SER A 558 -10.89 11.04 -14.97
CA SER A 558 -11.86 9.93 -14.97
C SER A 558 -11.11 8.61 -14.85
N ARG A 559 -11.72 7.57 -14.28
CA ARG A 559 -11.08 6.24 -14.12
C ARG A 559 -10.49 5.72 -15.43
N ARG A 560 -11.26 5.80 -16.53
CA ARG A 560 -10.81 5.33 -17.87
C ARG A 560 -9.65 6.14 -18.44
N GLU A 561 -9.58 7.42 -18.09
CA GLU A 561 -8.58 8.34 -18.64
C GLU A 561 -7.44 8.60 -17.66
N TRP A 562 -7.34 7.83 -16.56
CA TRP A 562 -6.31 8.05 -15.54
C TRP A 562 -4.88 7.99 -16.10
N GLY A 563 -4.70 7.28 -17.21
CA GLY A 563 -3.45 7.26 -17.95
C GLY A 563 -2.95 8.63 -18.40
N LYS A 564 -3.83 9.64 -18.52
CA LYS A 564 -3.45 11.03 -18.79
C LYS A 564 -2.62 11.64 -17.67
N ALA A 565 -2.72 11.14 -16.43
CA ALA A 565 -1.89 11.58 -15.31
C ALA A 565 -0.39 11.37 -15.56
N TYR A 566 -0.02 10.38 -16.39
CA TYR A 566 1.38 10.17 -16.79
C TYR A 566 1.92 11.36 -17.60
N GLY A 567 1.15 11.82 -18.60
CA GLY A 567 1.51 12.96 -19.45
C GLY A 567 1.24 14.34 -18.83
N HIS A 568 0.51 14.39 -17.72
CA HIS A 568 0.23 15.61 -16.95
C HIS A 568 1.51 16.19 -16.33
N ILE A 569 2.44 15.32 -15.94
CA ILE A 569 3.73 15.73 -15.40
C ILE A 569 4.68 16.08 -16.54
N ARG A 570 5.11 17.34 -16.59
CA ARG A 570 6.06 17.83 -17.59
C ARG A 570 7.37 17.04 -17.52
N TYR A 571 7.82 16.52 -18.67
CA TYR A 571 9.09 15.81 -18.75
C TYR A 571 10.27 16.77 -18.65
N ARG A 572 11.20 16.53 -17.72
CA ARG A 572 12.39 17.35 -17.49
C ARG A 572 13.65 16.74 -18.09
N MET A 573 14.07 17.30 -19.22
CA MET A 573 15.29 16.88 -19.92
C MET A 573 16.56 17.15 -19.12
N ASP A 574 16.63 18.20 -18.32
CA ASP A 574 17.80 18.48 -17.49
C ASP A 574 17.95 17.52 -16.30
N ARG A 575 16.85 17.10 -15.65
CA ARG A 575 16.87 15.99 -14.68
C ARG A 575 17.33 14.71 -15.37
N ALA A 576 16.76 14.40 -16.54
CA ALA A 576 17.07 13.17 -17.28
C ALA A 576 18.52 13.08 -17.77
N THR A 577 19.12 14.20 -18.19
CA THR A 577 20.43 14.21 -18.87
C THR A 577 21.57 14.75 -18.02
N GLN A 578 21.27 15.54 -16.98
CA GLN A 578 22.27 16.18 -16.12
C GLN A 578 22.13 15.78 -14.65
N GLY A 579 21.12 14.98 -14.29
CA GLY A 579 20.91 14.50 -12.92
C GLY A 579 20.46 15.60 -11.95
N VAL A 580 19.90 16.70 -12.45
CA VAL A 580 19.39 17.80 -11.62
C VAL A 580 18.23 17.30 -10.76
N ASN A 581 18.29 17.52 -9.44
CA ASN A 581 17.15 17.31 -8.56
C ASN A 581 16.30 18.58 -8.48
N PRO A 582 15.06 18.59 -9.01
CA PRO A 582 14.15 19.74 -8.93
C PRO A 582 13.58 19.99 -7.55
N TYR A 583 13.49 18.94 -6.74
CA TYR A 583 12.54 18.87 -5.64
C TYR A 583 13.21 19.26 -4.32
N LYS A 584 12.50 20.01 -3.48
CA LYS A 584 12.92 20.25 -2.08
C LYS A 584 12.51 19.07 -1.21
N ALA A 585 11.35 18.47 -1.48
CA ALA A 585 10.89 17.20 -0.96
C ALA A 585 10.22 16.39 -2.07
N TYR A 586 10.32 15.06 -1.98
CA TYR A 586 9.67 14.19 -2.96
C TYR A 586 8.17 14.06 -2.63
N THR A 587 7.36 14.98 -3.15
CA THR A 587 5.90 15.08 -2.93
C THR A 587 5.15 15.23 -4.25
N PHE A 588 3.89 14.83 -4.32
CA PHE A 588 3.06 14.96 -5.52
C PHE A 588 2.93 16.43 -5.97
N ALA A 589 2.80 17.35 -5.00
CA ALA A 589 2.71 18.78 -5.29
C ALA A 589 4.00 19.33 -5.95
N GLU A 590 5.17 18.90 -5.48
CA GLU A 590 6.44 19.31 -6.09
C GLU A 590 6.69 18.63 -7.44
N ILE A 591 6.32 17.35 -7.58
CA ILE A 591 6.43 16.64 -8.86
C ILE A 591 5.52 17.29 -9.92
N GLU A 592 4.27 17.63 -9.55
CA GLU A 592 3.35 18.37 -10.44
C GLU A 592 3.90 19.74 -10.82
N LYS A 593 4.41 20.50 -9.85
CA LYS A 593 4.91 21.86 -10.07
C LYS A 593 6.19 21.91 -10.89
N GLU A 594 7.17 21.10 -10.54
CA GLU A 594 8.51 21.17 -11.12
C GLU A 594 8.62 20.32 -12.39
N GLY A 595 7.84 19.24 -12.50
CA GLY A 595 8.00 18.21 -13.52
C GLY A 595 9.08 17.19 -13.15
N GLY A 596 9.21 16.12 -13.94
CA GLY A 596 10.07 15.00 -13.63
C GLY A 596 10.45 14.14 -14.84
N ILE A 597 11.03 12.97 -14.61
CA ILE A 597 11.37 12.00 -15.67
C ILE A 597 10.33 10.86 -15.73
N CYS A 598 10.51 9.87 -16.60
CA CYS A 598 9.56 8.77 -16.77
C CYS A 598 9.24 8.03 -15.46
N GLY A 599 10.25 7.87 -14.58
CA GLY A 599 10.05 7.33 -13.23
C GLY A 599 9.09 8.18 -12.38
N ASP A 600 9.25 9.51 -12.39
CA ASP A 600 8.40 10.43 -11.65
C ASP A 600 6.98 10.50 -12.24
N GLN A 601 6.85 10.47 -13.58
CA GLN A 601 5.56 10.41 -14.29
C GLN A 601 4.78 9.15 -13.94
N ALA A 602 5.45 7.98 -13.97
CA ALA A 602 4.83 6.70 -13.62
C ALA A 602 4.46 6.65 -12.14
N TYR A 603 5.35 7.13 -11.25
CA TYR A 603 5.10 7.22 -9.82
C TYR A 603 3.89 8.10 -9.50
N PHE A 604 3.85 9.34 -10.02
CA PHE A 604 2.74 10.26 -9.81
C PHE A 604 1.42 9.65 -10.29
N ALA A 605 1.40 9.12 -11.52
CA ALA A 605 0.20 8.53 -12.10
C ALA A 605 -0.31 7.32 -11.28
N ALA A 606 0.59 6.40 -10.90
CA ALA A 606 0.21 5.20 -10.16
C ALA A 606 -0.24 5.52 -8.73
N MET A 607 0.48 6.39 -8.00
CA MET A 607 0.12 6.69 -6.61
C MET A 607 -1.15 7.54 -6.50
N THR A 608 -1.37 8.48 -7.43
CA THR A 608 -2.62 9.25 -7.46
C THR A 608 -3.82 8.39 -7.87
N ALA A 609 -3.62 7.38 -8.73
CA ALA A 609 -4.64 6.37 -9.03
C ALA A 609 -5.02 5.58 -7.77
N LYS A 610 -4.01 5.08 -7.04
CA LYS A 610 -4.20 4.36 -5.77
C LYS A 610 -4.95 5.18 -4.74
N ALA A 611 -4.58 6.45 -4.54
CA ALA A 611 -5.27 7.37 -3.63
C ALA A 611 -6.77 7.54 -3.94
N ASN A 612 -7.15 7.36 -5.21
CA ASN A 612 -8.52 7.41 -5.70
C ASN A 612 -9.20 6.02 -5.77
N GLY A 613 -8.57 4.99 -5.20
CA GLY A 613 -9.05 3.61 -5.10
C GLY A 613 -8.78 2.74 -6.32
N ILE A 614 -8.13 3.25 -7.37
CA ILE A 614 -7.91 2.52 -8.62
C ILE A 614 -6.69 1.61 -8.47
N PRO A 615 -6.80 0.29 -8.72
CA PRO A 615 -5.65 -0.61 -8.77
C PRO A 615 -4.63 -0.14 -9.80
N ALA A 616 -3.38 0.06 -9.38
CA ALA A 616 -2.33 0.58 -10.24
C ALA A 616 -0.94 0.09 -9.82
N MET A 617 0.02 0.22 -10.72
CA MET A 617 1.41 -0.20 -10.52
C MET A 617 2.37 0.62 -11.39
N VAL A 618 3.59 0.75 -10.91
CA VAL A 618 4.71 1.29 -11.69
C VAL A 618 5.41 0.10 -12.33
N ILE A 619 5.49 0.09 -13.66
CA ILE A 619 6.19 -0.93 -14.43
C ILE A 619 7.46 -0.29 -14.97
N GLY A 620 8.57 -1.04 -14.99
CA GLY A 620 9.73 -0.60 -15.75
C GLY A 620 10.52 -1.73 -16.38
N GLY A 621 11.36 -1.33 -17.33
CA GLY A 621 12.14 -2.22 -18.18
C GLY A 621 13.32 -1.50 -18.80
N GLU A 622 14.13 -2.26 -19.53
CA GLU A 622 15.31 -1.77 -20.25
C GLU A 622 15.11 -2.00 -21.75
N GLY A 623 15.48 -1.02 -22.56
CA GLY A 623 15.40 -1.05 -24.02
C GLY A 623 16.62 -0.36 -24.64
N ASP A 624 16.55 -0.02 -25.92
CA ASP A 624 17.71 0.52 -26.65
C ASP A 624 18.13 1.93 -26.19
N ARG A 625 17.22 2.64 -25.52
CA ARG A 625 17.47 3.94 -24.87
C ARG A 625 17.78 3.84 -23.37
N GLY A 626 18.00 2.63 -22.86
CA GLY A 626 18.21 2.37 -21.45
C GLY A 626 16.91 2.18 -20.67
N GLY A 627 16.95 2.43 -19.36
CA GLY A 627 15.83 2.20 -18.46
C GLY A 627 14.63 3.12 -18.72
N HIS A 628 13.43 2.58 -18.61
CA HIS A 628 12.16 3.32 -18.73
C HIS A 628 11.12 2.80 -17.75
N ALA A 629 10.21 3.69 -17.36
CA ALA A 629 9.10 3.39 -16.47
C ALA A 629 7.77 3.89 -17.05
N TRP A 630 6.72 3.11 -16.85
CA TRP A 630 5.36 3.39 -17.33
C TRP A 630 4.33 2.87 -16.31
N ILE A 631 3.04 3.11 -16.54
CA ILE A 631 1.97 2.72 -15.61
C ILE A 631 1.15 1.54 -16.13
N GLY A 632 0.85 0.61 -15.22
CA GLY A 632 -0.26 -0.32 -15.36
C GLY A 632 -1.41 0.05 -14.42
N PHE A 633 -2.66 0.05 -14.89
CA PHE A 633 -3.83 0.30 -14.02
C PHE A 633 -5.13 -0.27 -14.58
N GLU A 634 -6.12 -0.39 -13.69
CA GLU A 634 -7.43 -0.95 -14.01
C GLU A 634 -8.42 0.12 -14.50
N VAL A 635 -8.53 0.29 -15.82
CA VAL A 635 -9.37 1.32 -16.48
C VAL A 635 -10.87 1.13 -16.27
N ALA A 636 -11.31 -0.10 -16.07
CA ALA A 636 -12.69 -0.50 -15.76
C ALA A 636 -12.65 -1.86 -15.05
N ARG A 637 -13.73 -2.29 -14.40
CA ARG A 637 -13.75 -3.55 -13.64
C ARG A 637 -13.29 -4.73 -14.51
N GLY A 638 -12.17 -5.33 -14.13
CA GLY A 638 -11.53 -6.43 -14.82
C GLY A 638 -10.76 -6.06 -16.10
N GLU A 639 -10.69 -4.79 -16.47
CA GLU A 639 -10.00 -4.31 -17.66
C GLU A 639 -8.73 -3.56 -17.26
N TRP A 640 -7.58 -4.14 -17.59
CA TRP A 640 -6.27 -3.60 -17.24
C TRP A 640 -5.54 -3.10 -18.48
N LYS A 641 -4.90 -1.92 -18.37
CA LYS A 641 -3.91 -1.44 -19.34
C LYS A 641 -2.55 -1.44 -18.67
N LEU A 642 -1.57 -2.09 -19.29
CA LEU A 642 -0.23 -2.30 -18.72
C LEU A 642 0.88 -1.62 -19.53
N ASP A 643 0.54 -0.76 -20.48
CA ASP A 643 1.44 -0.17 -21.47
C ASP A 643 1.35 1.36 -21.55
N VAL A 644 0.65 2.00 -20.62
CA VAL A 644 0.41 3.44 -20.66
C VAL A 644 1.70 4.19 -20.32
N GLY A 645 2.24 4.87 -21.32
CA GLY A 645 3.55 5.54 -21.23
C GLY A 645 4.71 4.70 -21.72
N ARG A 646 4.50 3.47 -22.22
CA ARG A 646 5.56 2.62 -22.82
C ARG A 646 5.99 3.17 -24.18
N TYR A 647 7.30 3.27 -24.42
CA TYR A 647 7.86 3.76 -25.68
C TYR A 647 8.15 2.61 -26.67
N GLY A 648 8.21 2.93 -27.96
CA GLY A 648 8.53 1.99 -29.04
C GLY A 648 10.03 1.73 -29.24
N ASP A 649 10.80 1.61 -28.16
CA ASP A 649 12.28 1.50 -28.19
C ASP A 649 12.76 0.11 -27.69
N ASN A 650 12.10 -0.97 -28.16
CA ASN A 650 12.45 -2.37 -27.87
C ASN A 650 12.46 -2.80 -26.39
N TYR A 651 11.57 -2.23 -25.58
CA TYR A 651 11.29 -2.77 -24.26
C TYR A 651 10.60 -4.13 -24.41
N ALA A 652 11.33 -5.24 -24.34
CA ALA A 652 10.77 -6.59 -24.55
C ALA A 652 9.75 -7.00 -23.46
N ALA A 653 10.04 -6.67 -22.21
CA ALA A 653 9.17 -6.92 -21.07
C ALA A 653 9.39 -5.91 -19.94
N GLY A 654 8.31 -5.55 -19.26
CA GLY A 654 8.32 -4.78 -18.02
C GLY A 654 8.24 -5.66 -16.77
N THR A 655 8.67 -5.09 -15.65
CA THR A 655 8.54 -5.67 -14.31
C THR A 655 7.98 -4.67 -13.32
N THR A 656 7.27 -5.15 -12.31
CA THR A 656 6.81 -4.36 -11.15
C THR A 656 7.11 -5.14 -9.87
N ARG A 657 7.04 -4.44 -8.74
CA ARG A 657 7.02 -5.07 -7.43
C ARG A 657 5.58 -5.48 -7.08
N ASP A 658 5.40 -6.73 -6.67
CA ASP A 658 4.18 -7.21 -6.04
C ASP A 658 4.02 -6.53 -4.66
N PRO A 659 2.92 -5.79 -4.44
CA PRO A 659 2.65 -5.10 -3.18
C PRO A 659 2.62 -5.99 -1.95
N GLN A 660 2.08 -7.20 -2.11
CA GLN A 660 1.85 -8.15 -1.02
C GLN A 660 3.13 -8.92 -0.73
N THR A 661 3.70 -9.59 -1.73
CA THR A 661 4.86 -10.48 -1.52
C THR A 661 6.21 -9.76 -1.57
N GLY A 662 6.23 -8.52 -2.06
CA GLY A 662 7.45 -7.73 -2.28
C GLY A 662 8.34 -8.23 -3.41
N ARG A 663 7.95 -9.29 -4.12
CA ARG A 663 8.73 -9.90 -5.21
C ARG A 663 8.61 -9.08 -6.50
N THR A 664 9.64 -9.14 -7.32
CA THR A 664 9.55 -8.64 -8.70
C THR A 664 8.77 -9.63 -9.55
N ILE A 665 7.71 -9.14 -10.20
CA ILE A 665 6.89 -9.91 -11.12
C ILE A 665 6.92 -9.28 -12.52
N LYS A 666 6.75 -10.09 -13.56
CA LYS A 666 6.69 -9.59 -14.94
C LYS A 666 5.31 -9.04 -15.27
N GLU A 667 5.24 -8.01 -16.11
CA GLU A 667 3.96 -7.45 -16.58
C GLU A 667 3.07 -8.50 -17.27
N HIS A 668 3.68 -9.52 -17.89
CA HIS A 668 2.94 -10.58 -18.57
C HIS A 668 2.28 -11.57 -17.60
N GLU A 669 2.85 -11.77 -16.41
CA GLU A 669 2.22 -12.51 -15.32
C GLU A 669 0.95 -11.78 -14.86
N LEU A 670 1.01 -10.45 -14.78
CA LEU A 670 -0.16 -9.61 -14.48
C LEU A 670 -1.24 -9.68 -15.57
N ARG A 671 -0.88 -9.77 -16.85
CA ARG A 671 -1.86 -10.02 -17.92
C ARG A 671 -2.64 -11.30 -17.69
N GLN A 672 -1.96 -12.37 -17.25
CA GLN A 672 -2.64 -13.61 -16.92
C GLN A 672 -3.56 -13.46 -15.70
N LEU A 673 -3.09 -12.81 -14.64
CA LEU A 673 -3.92 -12.57 -13.44
C LEU A 673 -5.20 -11.78 -13.77
N THR A 674 -5.16 -10.96 -14.81
CA THR A 674 -6.24 -10.08 -15.24
C THR A 674 -7.11 -10.64 -16.38
N GLU A 675 -6.86 -11.90 -16.79
CA GLU A 675 -7.58 -12.58 -17.87
C GLU A 675 -9.09 -12.73 -17.57
N PRO A 676 -10.00 -12.35 -18.48
CA PRO A 676 -11.45 -12.46 -18.27
C PRO A 676 -11.94 -13.86 -17.92
N ALA A 677 -11.29 -14.91 -18.46
CA ALA A 677 -11.64 -16.30 -18.17
C ALA A 677 -11.56 -16.63 -16.67
N ARG A 678 -10.69 -15.95 -15.91
CA ARG A 678 -10.55 -16.12 -14.46
C ARG A 678 -11.75 -15.61 -13.66
N ARG A 679 -12.61 -14.79 -14.27
CA ARG A 679 -13.80 -14.20 -13.63
C ARG A 679 -15.07 -15.00 -13.84
N THR A 680 -14.97 -16.16 -14.49
CA THR A 680 -16.12 -17.04 -14.74
C THR A 680 -16.45 -17.86 -13.50
N ALA A 681 -17.73 -18.21 -13.32
CA ALA A 681 -18.14 -19.13 -12.26
C ALA A 681 -17.45 -20.49 -12.36
N GLY A 682 -17.17 -20.96 -13.59
CA GLY A 682 -16.40 -22.19 -13.84
C GLY A 682 -14.96 -22.11 -13.31
N TYR A 683 -14.29 -20.97 -13.49
CA TYR A 683 -12.94 -20.76 -12.95
C TYR A 683 -12.93 -20.72 -11.42
N ALA A 684 -13.85 -19.97 -10.80
CA ALA A 684 -13.97 -19.94 -9.34
C ALA A 684 -14.23 -21.35 -8.75
N LYS A 685 -15.03 -22.17 -9.45
CA LYS A 685 -15.29 -23.56 -9.06
C LYS A 685 -14.05 -24.45 -9.25
N SER A 686 -13.30 -24.24 -10.33
CA SER A 686 -12.03 -24.91 -10.60
C SER A 686 -11.00 -24.66 -9.49
N GLU A 687 -10.84 -23.41 -9.03
CA GLU A 687 -9.94 -23.06 -7.90
C GLU A 687 -10.35 -23.78 -6.60
N LYS A 688 -11.66 -23.82 -6.29
CA LYS A 688 -12.16 -24.56 -5.12
C LYS A 688 -11.90 -26.06 -5.21
N LEU A 689 -12.08 -26.67 -6.38
CA LEU A 689 -11.74 -28.08 -6.60
C LEU A 689 -10.24 -28.34 -6.46
N LEU A 690 -9.40 -27.42 -6.94
CA LEU A 690 -7.95 -27.51 -6.79
C LEU A 690 -7.52 -27.41 -5.31
N ALA A 691 -8.16 -26.52 -4.54
CA ALA A 691 -7.95 -26.44 -3.11
C ALA A 691 -8.39 -27.73 -2.39
N LEU A 692 -9.55 -28.28 -2.75
CA LEU A 692 -10.00 -29.58 -2.24
C LEU A 692 -9.04 -30.72 -2.63
N ALA A 693 -8.51 -30.73 -3.86
CA ALA A 693 -7.51 -31.69 -4.31
C ALA A 693 -6.24 -31.66 -3.44
N THR A 694 -5.84 -30.47 -2.99
CA THR A 694 -4.70 -30.29 -2.08
C THR A 694 -5.00 -30.91 -0.71
N LEU A 695 -6.18 -30.63 -0.14
CA LEU A 695 -6.61 -31.22 1.14
C LEU A 695 -6.73 -32.76 1.07
N LEU A 696 -7.23 -33.30 -0.04
CA LEU A 696 -7.32 -34.74 -0.27
C LEU A 696 -5.92 -35.38 -0.36
N ALA A 697 -4.96 -34.70 -0.98
CA ALA A 697 -3.57 -35.17 -1.00
C ALA A 697 -2.94 -35.16 0.39
N ASP A 698 -3.17 -34.10 1.17
CA ASP A 698 -2.72 -33.96 2.57
C ASP A 698 -3.41 -34.99 3.50
N ALA A 699 -4.51 -35.62 3.06
CA ALA A 699 -5.19 -36.73 3.72
C ALA A 699 -4.74 -38.12 3.21
N GLY A 700 -3.76 -38.18 2.30
CA GLY A 700 -3.27 -39.41 1.68
C GLY A 700 -4.17 -39.98 0.57
N GLN A 701 -5.25 -39.31 0.19
CA GLN A 701 -6.20 -39.76 -0.84
C GLN A 701 -5.75 -39.35 -2.24
N ARG A 702 -4.67 -39.98 -2.73
CA ARG A 702 -4.01 -39.61 -4.01
C ARG A 702 -4.95 -39.69 -5.21
N ASP A 703 -5.75 -40.75 -5.34
CA ASP A 703 -6.63 -40.95 -6.49
C ASP A 703 -7.77 -39.92 -6.54
N LEU A 704 -8.37 -39.62 -5.39
CA LEU A 704 -9.41 -38.58 -5.28
C LEU A 704 -8.82 -37.20 -5.55
N ALA A 705 -7.59 -36.95 -5.11
CA ALA A 705 -6.91 -35.69 -5.35
C ALA A 705 -6.58 -35.49 -6.85
N THR A 706 -6.16 -36.54 -7.54
CA THR A 706 -5.99 -36.53 -9.01
C THR A 706 -7.33 -36.28 -9.70
N LEU A 707 -8.39 -37.00 -9.30
CA LEU A 707 -9.73 -36.82 -9.85
C LEU A 707 -10.26 -35.39 -9.67
N ALA A 708 -10.05 -34.79 -8.50
CA ALA A 708 -10.42 -33.40 -8.23
C ALA A 708 -9.64 -32.42 -9.10
N THR A 709 -8.35 -32.68 -9.33
CA THR A 709 -7.51 -31.87 -10.23
C THR A 709 -8.01 -31.95 -11.68
N ASP A 710 -8.33 -33.16 -12.17
CA ASP A 710 -8.87 -33.35 -13.52
C ASP A 710 -10.26 -32.73 -13.68
N THR A 711 -11.10 -32.81 -12.64
CA THR A 711 -12.42 -32.17 -12.63
C THR A 711 -12.29 -30.63 -12.65
N ALA A 712 -11.30 -30.08 -11.92
CA ALA A 712 -10.99 -28.65 -11.97
C ALA A 712 -10.61 -28.20 -13.39
N LEU A 713 -9.80 -28.98 -14.09
CA LEU A 713 -9.38 -28.69 -15.47
C LEU A 713 -10.52 -28.83 -16.49
N ALA A 714 -11.45 -29.77 -16.27
CA ALA A 714 -12.63 -29.91 -17.10
C ALA A 714 -13.55 -28.68 -17.01
N LEU A 715 -13.66 -28.07 -15.82
CA LEU A 715 -14.45 -26.84 -15.62
C LEU A 715 -13.77 -25.58 -16.15
N ALA A 716 -12.45 -25.49 -16.00
CA ALA A 716 -11.67 -24.34 -16.46
C ALA A 716 -10.34 -24.79 -17.07
N PRO A 717 -10.31 -25.06 -18.39
CA PRO A 717 -9.09 -25.48 -19.08
C PRO A 717 -7.94 -24.48 -18.97
N LYS A 718 -8.24 -23.17 -18.84
CA LYS A 718 -7.24 -22.11 -18.65
C LYS A 718 -6.73 -21.97 -17.19
N ASN A 719 -7.06 -22.88 -16.28
CA ASN A 719 -6.50 -22.87 -14.93
C ASN A 719 -5.06 -23.41 -14.92
N PHE A 720 -4.09 -22.49 -14.94
CA PHE A 720 -2.66 -22.83 -14.97
C PHE A 720 -2.19 -23.58 -13.72
N ALA A 721 -2.68 -23.20 -12.53
CA ALA A 721 -2.32 -23.86 -11.27
C ALA A 721 -2.82 -25.30 -11.20
N ALA A 722 -4.00 -25.58 -11.78
CA ALA A 722 -4.53 -26.94 -11.88
C ALA A 722 -3.69 -27.79 -12.83
N TRP A 723 -3.21 -27.23 -13.94
CA TRP A 723 -2.31 -27.92 -14.86
C TRP A 723 -0.95 -28.21 -14.23
N THR A 724 -0.32 -27.25 -13.53
CA THR A 724 0.94 -27.50 -12.84
C THR A 724 0.79 -28.59 -11.78
N THR A 725 -0.30 -28.54 -11.00
CA THR A 725 -0.62 -29.56 -10.00
C THR A 725 -0.82 -30.93 -10.64
N LYS A 726 -1.46 -31.00 -11.81
CA LYS A 726 -1.59 -32.26 -12.57
C LYS A 726 -0.23 -32.82 -12.96
N LEU A 727 0.66 -32.01 -13.53
CA LEU A 727 2.00 -32.45 -13.92
C LEU A 727 2.84 -32.88 -12.73
N ASP A 728 2.75 -32.18 -11.60
CA ASP A 728 3.40 -32.54 -10.33
C ASP A 728 2.91 -33.90 -9.81
N ARG A 729 1.60 -34.16 -9.87
CA ARG A 729 1.02 -35.46 -9.48
C ARG A 729 1.44 -36.59 -10.39
N LEU A 730 1.47 -36.37 -11.71
CA LEU A 730 1.93 -37.35 -12.67
C LEU A 730 3.41 -37.71 -12.43
N ALA A 731 4.25 -36.70 -12.16
CA ALA A 731 5.65 -36.92 -11.80
C ALA A 731 5.78 -37.72 -10.49
N ALA A 732 5.03 -37.36 -9.45
CA ALA A 732 5.02 -38.09 -8.17
C ALA A 732 4.52 -39.54 -8.31
N ALA A 733 3.56 -39.78 -9.22
CA ALA A 733 3.05 -41.10 -9.55
C ALA A 733 4.01 -41.91 -10.44
N LYS A 734 5.12 -41.31 -10.91
CA LYS A 734 6.13 -41.94 -11.79
C LYS A 734 5.51 -42.57 -13.04
N VAL A 735 4.57 -41.86 -13.67
CA VAL A 735 3.99 -42.29 -14.95
C VAL A 735 5.08 -42.39 -16.03
N PRO A 736 4.89 -43.19 -17.10
CA PRO A 736 5.82 -43.22 -18.22
C PRO A 736 6.12 -41.81 -18.76
N THR A 737 7.39 -41.52 -19.04
CA THR A 737 7.83 -40.20 -19.53
C THR A 737 7.02 -39.71 -20.73
N ALA A 738 6.65 -40.61 -21.65
CA ALA A 738 5.81 -40.28 -22.81
C ALA A 738 4.41 -39.76 -22.41
N ASP A 739 3.83 -40.28 -21.32
CA ASP A 739 2.52 -39.84 -20.82
C ASP A 739 2.60 -38.47 -20.17
N TRP A 740 3.66 -38.21 -19.40
CA TRP A 740 3.91 -36.90 -18.81
C TRP A 740 4.13 -35.83 -19.89
N LEU A 741 4.97 -36.12 -20.90
CA LEU A 741 5.24 -35.22 -22.01
C LEU A 741 3.99 -34.92 -22.84
N ARG A 742 3.09 -35.91 -23.02
CA ARG A 742 1.81 -35.70 -23.70
C ARG A 742 0.93 -34.69 -22.95
N GLU A 743 0.83 -34.78 -21.63
CA GLU A 743 0.05 -33.82 -20.84
C GLU A 743 0.71 -32.44 -20.78
N SER A 744 2.04 -32.36 -20.71
CA SER A 744 2.80 -31.10 -20.85
C SER A 744 2.51 -30.41 -22.20
N ALA A 745 2.50 -31.17 -23.30
CA ALA A 745 2.17 -30.65 -24.62
C ALA A 745 0.72 -30.14 -24.73
N ARG A 746 -0.23 -30.80 -24.05
CA ARG A 746 -1.62 -30.31 -23.95
C ARG A 746 -1.69 -28.99 -23.19
N MET A 747 -1.03 -28.91 -22.04
CA MET A 747 -0.92 -27.66 -21.26
C MET A 747 -0.34 -26.53 -22.13
N ARG A 748 0.76 -26.79 -22.84
CA ARG A 748 1.37 -25.82 -23.77
C ARG A 748 0.39 -25.35 -24.85
N THR A 749 -0.44 -26.25 -25.38
CA THR A 749 -1.44 -25.91 -26.41
C THR A 749 -2.49 -24.96 -25.86
N VAL A 750 -2.95 -25.19 -24.63
CA VAL A 750 -3.93 -24.32 -23.94
C VAL A 750 -3.36 -22.91 -23.76
N PHE A 751 -2.10 -22.79 -23.32
CA PHE A 751 -1.46 -21.50 -23.03
C PHE A 751 -0.63 -20.95 -24.18
N ARG A 752 -0.81 -21.46 -25.41
CA ARG A 752 0.03 -21.10 -26.57
C ARG A 752 0.11 -19.61 -26.86
N GLU A 753 -0.89 -18.83 -26.44
CA GLU A 753 -0.96 -17.37 -26.60
C GLU A 753 -0.10 -16.60 -25.58
N TYR A 754 0.26 -17.20 -24.44
CA TYR A 754 1.04 -16.57 -23.37
C TYR A 754 2.48 -17.09 -23.36
N SER A 755 3.41 -16.35 -23.97
CA SER A 755 4.80 -16.81 -24.13
C SER A 755 5.54 -17.04 -22.81
N ASP A 756 5.28 -16.25 -21.77
CA ASP A 756 5.84 -16.49 -20.43
C ASP A 756 5.35 -17.82 -19.82
N LEU A 757 4.07 -18.17 -20.01
CA LEU A 757 3.53 -19.44 -19.52
C LEU A 757 4.05 -20.62 -20.33
N VAL A 758 4.17 -20.46 -21.65
CA VAL A 758 4.84 -21.46 -22.50
C VAL A 758 6.27 -21.68 -22.02
N GLN A 759 7.02 -20.63 -21.72
CA GLN A 759 8.36 -20.76 -21.18
C GLN A 759 8.38 -21.44 -19.80
N ALA A 760 7.44 -21.11 -18.91
CA ALA A 760 7.33 -21.77 -17.60
C ALA A 760 7.05 -23.27 -17.75
N ILE A 761 6.20 -23.67 -18.70
CA ILE A 761 5.91 -25.07 -19.04
C ILE A 761 7.16 -25.74 -19.61
N ASP A 762 7.86 -25.06 -20.51
CA ASP A 762 9.08 -25.56 -21.16
C ASP A 762 10.22 -25.79 -20.16
N LYS A 763 10.41 -24.87 -19.20
CA LYS A 763 11.35 -25.03 -18.08
C LYS A 763 11.02 -26.27 -17.27
N ARG A 764 9.75 -26.45 -16.89
CA ARG A 764 9.27 -27.61 -16.13
C ARG A 764 9.47 -28.92 -16.90
N GLU A 765 9.26 -28.91 -18.21
CA GLU A 765 9.52 -30.07 -19.08
C GLU A 765 11.02 -30.42 -19.12
N ALA A 766 11.89 -29.41 -19.24
CA ALA A 766 13.33 -29.61 -19.20
C ALA A 766 13.80 -30.15 -17.84
N ASP A 767 13.29 -29.62 -16.73
CA ASP A 767 13.59 -30.12 -15.37
C ASP A 767 13.14 -31.58 -15.20
N TYR A 768 11.93 -31.89 -15.69
CA TYR A 768 11.40 -33.25 -15.64
C TYR A 768 12.28 -34.23 -16.44
N LEU A 769 12.70 -33.85 -17.65
CA LEU A 769 13.60 -34.65 -18.49
C LEU A 769 15.00 -34.80 -17.89
N ALA A 770 15.50 -33.78 -17.20
CA ALA A 770 16.78 -33.86 -16.50
C ALA A 770 16.72 -34.84 -15.32
N ALA A 771 15.60 -34.85 -14.58
CA ALA A 771 15.41 -35.72 -13.42
C ALA A 771 15.05 -37.19 -13.77
N ASN A 772 14.35 -37.43 -14.88
CA ASN A 772 13.80 -38.75 -15.24
C ASN A 772 14.35 -39.32 -16.55
N GLY A 773 15.18 -38.56 -17.27
CA GLY A 773 15.76 -38.93 -18.56
C GLY A 773 17.26 -38.70 -18.57
N SER A 774 17.78 -38.13 -19.66
CA SER A 774 19.19 -37.77 -19.78
C SER A 774 19.37 -36.26 -19.89
N SER A 775 20.48 -35.75 -19.36
CA SER A 775 20.87 -34.34 -19.51
C SER A 775 20.98 -33.92 -20.97
N ALA A 776 21.28 -34.86 -21.88
CA ALA A 776 21.27 -34.61 -23.33
C ALA A 776 19.85 -34.36 -23.87
N ALA A 777 18.87 -35.17 -23.47
CA ALA A 777 17.47 -34.99 -23.87
C ALA A 777 16.88 -33.68 -23.33
N ALA A 778 17.19 -33.37 -22.07
CA ALA A 778 16.73 -32.14 -21.43
C ALA A 778 17.30 -30.89 -22.11
N ARG A 779 18.59 -30.88 -22.44
CA ARG A 779 19.21 -29.80 -23.25
C ARG A 779 18.62 -29.70 -24.65
N GLN A 780 18.43 -30.83 -25.33
CA GLN A 780 17.82 -30.82 -26.67
C GLN A 780 16.41 -30.24 -26.62
N ALA A 781 15.65 -30.51 -25.56
CA ALA A 781 14.34 -29.89 -25.36
C ALA A 781 14.46 -28.37 -25.23
N VAL A 782 15.36 -27.85 -24.37
CA VAL A 782 15.60 -26.41 -24.23
C VAL A 782 15.97 -25.77 -25.57
N HIS A 783 16.88 -26.38 -26.33
CA HIS A 783 17.28 -25.88 -27.64
C HIS A 783 16.09 -25.76 -28.62
N VAL A 784 15.25 -26.81 -28.71
CA VAL A 784 14.04 -26.81 -29.55
C VAL A 784 13.02 -25.77 -29.08
N GLN A 785 12.87 -25.60 -27.75
CA GLN A 785 11.98 -24.62 -27.14
C GLN A 785 12.42 -23.19 -27.45
N THR A 786 13.73 -22.89 -27.37
CA THR A 786 14.32 -21.60 -27.76
C THR A 786 14.00 -21.26 -29.21
N GLY A 787 14.31 -22.16 -30.15
CA GLY A 787 14.02 -21.92 -31.57
C GLY A 787 12.52 -21.77 -31.86
N ARG A 788 11.64 -22.41 -31.06
CA ARG A 788 10.19 -22.17 -31.15
C ARG A 788 9.82 -20.77 -30.65
N MET A 789 10.41 -20.30 -29.55
CA MET A 789 10.17 -18.95 -29.03
C MET A 789 10.61 -17.89 -30.04
N GLU A 790 11.77 -18.06 -30.66
CA GLU A 790 12.28 -17.14 -31.69
C GLU A 790 11.35 -17.01 -32.90
N ARG A 791 10.80 -18.12 -33.39
CA ARG A 791 9.86 -18.11 -34.52
C ARG A 791 8.51 -17.49 -34.16
N LYS A 792 8.06 -17.65 -32.92
CA LYS A 792 6.74 -17.21 -32.47
C LYS A 792 6.75 -15.74 -32.05
N ASP A 793 7.65 -15.39 -31.13
CA ASP A 793 7.73 -14.09 -30.45
C ASP A 793 9.19 -13.62 -30.39
N GLY A 794 9.82 -13.42 -31.56
CA GLY A 794 11.25 -13.06 -31.68
C GLY A 794 11.68 -11.77 -30.97
N GLU A 795 10.72 -10.88 -30.67
CA GLU A 795 10.89 -9.65 -29.90
C GLU A 795 11.00 -9.89 -28.38
N ARG A 796 10.58 -11.06 -27.89
CA ARG A 796 10.72 -11.47 -26.48
C ARG A 796 12.14 -11.96 -26.19
N SER A 797 13.12 -11.08 -26.46
CA SER A 797 14.53 -11.35 -26.21
C SER A 797 14.80 -11.67 -24.74
N ASP A 798 13.99 -11.17 -23.80
CA ASP A 798 14.06 -11.56 -22.39
C ASP A 798 13.83 -13.06 -22.18
N LEU A 799 12.87 -13.68 -22.88
CA LEU A 799 12.59 -15.12 -22.80
C LEU A 799 13.63 -15.94 -23.56
N ILE A 800 14.00 -15.49 -24.76
CA ILE A 800 15.00 -16.19 -25.59
C ILE A 800 16.32 -16.32 -24.83
N LEU A 801 16.81 -15.22 -24.25
CA LEU A 801 18.08 -15.22 -23.51
C LEU A 801 18.03 -16.06 -22.25
N ASP A 802 16.90 -16.04 -21.53
CA ASP A 802 16.71 -16.88 -20.35
C ASP A 802 16.75 -18.38 -20.70
N SER A 803 16.17 -18.79 -21.84
CA SER A 803 16.31 -20.17 -22.34
C SER A 803 17.74 -20.49 -22.80
N VAL A 804 18.42 -19.57 -23.47
CA VAL A 804 19.84 -19.73 -23.88
C VAL A 804 20.74 -19.93 -22.66
N PHE A 805 20.61 -19.09 -21.62
CA PHE A 805 21.43 -19.19 -20.42
C PHE A 805 21.17 -20.48 -19.64
N ARG A 806 19.92 -20.94 -19.63
CA ARG A 806 19.59 -22.26 -19.07
C ARG A 806 20.25 -23.39 -19.86
N GLU A 807 20.29 -23.33 -21.19
CA GLU A 807 20.99 -24.34 -22.00
C GLU A 807 22.50 -24.39 -21.66
N VAL A 808 23.11 -23.22 -21.44
CA VAL A 808 24.51 -23.09 -20.99
C VAL A 808 24.70 -23.75 -19.62
N GLU A 809 23.87 -23.42 -18.63
CA GLU A 809 23.94 -24.00 -17.28
C GLU A 809 23.83 -25.53 -17.31
N MET A 810 22.92 -26.06 -18.12
CA MET A 810 22.77 -27.50 -18.28
C MET A 810 23.97 -28.15 -18.99
N ALA A 811 24.64 -27.44 -19.91
CA ALA A 811 25.87 -27.92 -20.54
C ALA A 811 27.05 -27.94 -19.55
N GLU A 812 27.19 -26.90 -18.73
CA GLU A 812 28.18 -26.82 -17.64
C GLU A 812 27.97 -27.95 -16.63
N GLN A 813 26.74 -28.18 -16.18
CA GLN A 813 26.39 -29.28 -15.25
C GLN A 813 26.66 -30.67 -15.84
N ALA A 814 26.57 -30.83 -17.17
CA ALA A 814 26.88 -32.06 -17.86
C ALA A 814 28.39 -32.27 -18.12
N GLY A 815 29.26 -31.34 -17.67
CA GLY A 815 30.70 -31.39 -17.92
C GLY A 815 31.12 -30.98 -19.34
N ASP A 816 30.21 -30.43 -20.14
CA ASP A 816 30.44 -29.99 -21.53
C ASP A 816 30.57 -28.45 -21.59
N ALA A 817 31.49 -27.93 -20.80
CA ALA A 817 31.70 -26.49 -20.65
C ALA A 817 32.03 -25.78 -21.97
N GLU A 818 32.79 -26.43 -22.86
CA GLU A 818 33.12 -25.89 -24.19
C GLU A 818 31.87 -25.64 -25.04
N LYS A 819 30.83 -26.47 -24.90
CA LYS A 819 29.55 -26.22 -25.57
C LYS A 819 28.85 -25.01 -24.99
N GLY A 820 28.91 -24.78 -23.69
CA GLY A 820 28.38 -23.55 -23.06
C GLY A 820 28.96 -22.28 -23.70
N GLY A 821 30.28 -22.25 -23.91
CA GLY A 821 30.95 -21.14 -24.61
C GLY A 821 30.52 -20.98 -26.07
N ARG A 822 30.29 -22.09 -26.79
CA ARG A 822 29.77 -22.04 -28.17
C ARG A 822 28.35 -21.46 -28.23
N ILE A 823 27.46 -21.90 -27.35
CA ILE A 823 26.08 -21.40 -27.25
C ILE A 823 26.07 -19.88 -27.02
N LEU A 824 26.91 -19.38 -26.10
CA LEU A 824 27.00 -17.94 -25.82
C LEU A 824 27.54 -17.15 -27.01
N ARG A 825 28.52 -17.69 -27.74
CA ARG A 825 29.04 -17.08 -28.96
C ARG A 825 28.00 -17.04 -30.07
N ASP A 826 27.23 -18.12 -30.25
CA ASP A 826 26.18 -18.18 -31.27
C ASP A 826 25.04 -17.20 -30.94
N ALA A 827 24.59 -17.17 -29.68
CA ALA A 827 23.63 -16.19 -29.20
C ALA A 827 24.12 -14.74 -29.38
N LEU A 828 25.42 -14.47 -29.16
CA LEU A 828 26.02 -13.16 -29.42
C LEU A 828 25.90 -12.79 -30.90
N ARG A 829 26.15 -13.73 -31.82
CA ARG A 829 26.04 -13.48 -33.27
C ARG A 829 24.61 -13.21 -33.71
N GLU A 830 23.64 -13.94 -33.16
CA GLU A 830 22.24 -13.87 -33.56
C GLU A 830 21.53 -12.66 -32.96
N LYS A 831 21.71 -12.42 -31.65
CA LYS A 831 20.96 -11.40 -30.89
C LYS A 831 21.80 -10.23 -30.39
N GLY A 832 23.12 -10.34 -30.41
CA GLY A 832 24.01 -9.29 -29.88
C GLY A 832 24.02 -7.98 -30.68
N HIS A 833 23.26 -7.85 -31.77
CA HIS A 833 23.10 -6.58 -32.48
C HIS A 833 22.13 -5.62 -31.76
N GLU A 834 21.28 -6.13 -30.87
CA GLU A 834 20.44 -5.33 -29.97
C GLU A 834 21.22 -4.99 -28.68
N VAL A 835 21.02 -3.80 -28.11
CA VAL A 835 21.85 -3.29 -26.99
C VAL A 835 21.65 -4.14 -25.72
N VAL A 836 20.39 -4.40 -25.36
CA VAL A 836 20.06 -5.15 -24.13
C VAL A 836 20.49 -6.61 -24.21
N PRO A 837 20.20 -7.36 -25.30
CA PRO A 837 20.75 -8.70 -25.49
C PRO A 837 22.27 -8.75 -25.51
N PHE A 838 22.95 -7.82 -26.20
CA PHE A 838 24.42 -7.75 -26.17
C PHE A 838 24.92 -7.67 -24.73
N LYS A 839 24.41 -6.72 -23.93
CA LYS A 839 24.82 -6.51 -22.55
C LYS A 839 24.67 -7.78 -21.70
N LYS A 840 23.51 -8.45 -21.80
CA LYS A 840 23.23 -9.68 -21.04
C LYS A 840 24.12 -10.85 -21.47
N ILE A 841 24.25 -11.08 -22.78
CA ILE A 841 25.07 -12.18 -23.33
C ILE A 841 26.55 -11.94 -23.00
N ALA A 842 27.06 -10.72 -23.21
CA ALA A 842 28.44 -10.36 -22.92
C ALA A 842 28.79 -10.58 -21.44
N GLY A 843 27.90 -10.17 -20.52
CA GLY A 843 28.06 -10.42 -19.09
C GLY A 843 28.17 -11.92 -18.77
N ARG A 844 27.20 -12.73 -19.23
CA ARG A 844 27.23 -14.19 -18.98
C ARG A 844 28.41 -14.87 -19.66
N TYR A 845 28.79 -14.44 -20.86
CA TYR A 845 29.93 -14.99 -21.60
C TYR A 845 31.26 -14.68 -20.93
N TYR A 846 31.40 -13.48 -20.37
CA TYR A 846 32.57 -13.12 -19.57
C TYR A 846 32.68 -13.95 -18.29
N GLU A 847 31.57 -14.13 -17.54
CA GLU A 847 31.56 -15.00 -16.35
C GLU A 847 31.95 -16.44 -16.68
N TRP A 848 31.40 -16.99 -17.76
CA TRP A 848 31.83 -18.30 -18.27
C TRP A 848 33.32 -18.30 -18.62
N ALA A 849 33.83 -17.28 -19.31
CA ALA A 849 35.22 -17.26 -19.76
C ALA A 849 36.22 -17.17 -18.59
N LYS A 850 35.85 -16.52 -17.48
CA LYS A 850 36.66 -16.44 -16.26
C LYS A 850 36.89 -17.81 -15.63
N THR A 851 35.87 -18.68 -15.60
CA THR A 851 35.99 -20.03 -15.04
C THR A 851 36.74 -21.01 -15.94
N HIS A 852 37.04 -20.63 -17.18
CA HIS A 852 37.67 -21.48 -18.19
C HIS A 852 38.98 -20.89 -18.77
N THR A 853 39.60 -19.93 -18.09
CA THR A 853 40.88 -19.29 -18.50
C THR A 853 40.85 -18.65 -19.90
N LYS A 854 39.68 -18.22 -20.38
CA LYS A 854 39.45 -17.63 -21.72
C LYS A 854 39.04 -16.16 -21.68
N ALA A 855 39.13 -15.53 -20.50
CA ALA A 855 38.61 -14.19 -20.27
C ALA A 855 39.29 -13.12 -21.15
N PRO A 856 40.63 -13.08 -21.30
CA PRO A 856 41.28 -12.09 -22.16
C PRO A 856 40.87 -12.18 -23.63
N GLU A 857 40.77 -13.39 -24.19
CA GLU A 857 40.33 -13.62 -25.57
C GLU A 857 38.87 -13.21 -25.75
N THR A 858 38.01 -13.59 -24.81
CA THR A 858 36.58 -13.28 -24.83
C THR A 858 36.32 -11.79 -24.78
N VAL A 859 37.04 -11.04 -23.94
CA VAL A 859 36.90 -9.57 -23.89
C VAL A 859 37.28 -8.94 -25.23
N ARG A 860 38.35 -9.41 -25.89
CA ARG A 860 38.72 -8.92 -27.24
C ARG A 860 37.65 -9.25 -28.28
N GLU A 861 37.06 -10.44 -28.21
CA GLU A 861 35.95 -10.86 -29.09
C GLU A 861 34.72 -9.96 -28.88
N LEU A 862 34.34 -9.69 -27.63
CA LEU A 862 33.21 -8.82 -27.27
C LEU A 862 33.41 -7.39 -27.77
N ILE A 863 34.61 -6.81 -27.56
CA ILE A 863 34.94 -5.46 -28.06
C ILE A 863 34.87 -5.43 -29.60
N SER A 864 35.49 -6.41 -30.27
CA SER A 864 35.45 -6.48 -31.73
C SER A 864 34.04 -6.68 -32.28
N PHE A 865 33.19 -7.42 -31.57
CA PHE A 865 31.79 -7.58 -31.95
C PHE A 865 31.03 -6.28 -31.79
N PHE A 866 31.14 -5.64 -30.61
CA PHE A 866 30.49 -4.36 -30.31
C PHE A 866 30.85 -3.31 -31.36
N ASP A 867 32.14 -3.19 -31.70
CA ASP A 867 32.63 -2.22 -32.68
C ASP A 867 32.13 -2.45 -34.11
N ARG A 868 31.78 -3.70 -34.45
CA ARG A 868 31.26 -4.04 -35.78
C ARG A 868 29.75 -3.95 -35.89
N LYS A 869 29.03 -4.03 -34.77
CA LYS A 869 27.57 -4.19 -34.75
C LYS A 869 26.83 -3.04 -34.10
N HIS A 870 27.52 -2.19 -33.34
CA HIS A 870 26.93 -1.05 -32.63
C HIS A 870 27.63 0.24 -33.02
N ASP A 871 26.93 1.04 -33.83
CA ASP A 871 27.36 2.39 -34.16
C ASP A 871 27.10 3.35 -33.00
N ALA A 872 28.05 4.25 -32.73
CA ALA A 872 27.90 5.25 -31.68
C ALA A 872 26.79 6.25 -32.06
N PRO A 873 25.74 6.41 -31.23
CA PRO A 873 24.68 7.38 -31.50
C PRO A 873 25.21 8.81 -31.39
N THR A 874 24.69 9.71 -32.24
CA THR A 874 25.22 11.09 -32.40
C THR A 874 24.23 12.20 -32.04
N THR A 875 22.94 11.90 -31.96
CA THR A 875 21.87 12.89 -31.75
C THR A 875 21.01 12.61 -30.51
N ASP A 876 20.92 11.35 -30.09
CA ASP A 876 20.01 10.90 -29.04
C ASP A 876 20.75 10.72 -27.71
N THR A 877 20.49 11.62 -26.76
CA THR A 877 21.13 11.64 -25.44
C THR A 877 20.88 10.37 -24.63
N PHE A 878 19.74 9.69 -24.81
CA PHE A 878 19.42 8.46 -24.08
C PHE A 878 20.10 7.24 -24.69
N ALA A 879 20.07 7.12 -26.03
CA ALA A 879 20.81 6.07 -26.73
C ALA A 879 22.32 6.20 -26.46
N MET A 880 22.87 7.42 -26.41
CA MET A 880 24.26 7.67 -25.97
C MET A 880 24.51 7.14 -24.57
N GLY A 881 23.60 7.38 -23.63
CA GLY A 881 23.69 6.86 -22.26
C GLY A 881 23.72 5.33 -22.22
N ALA A 882 22.82 4.67 -22.96
CA ALA A 882 22.80 3.21 -23.07
C ALA A 882 24.10 2.65 -23.67
N TYR A 883 24.57 3.25 -24.77
CA TYR A 883 25.84 2.89 -25.41
C TYR A 883 27.05 3.07 -24.47
N ARG A 884 27.09 4.20 -23.74
CA ARG A 884 28.13 4.45 -22.71
C ARG A 884 28.07 3.41 -21.59
N GLY A 885 26.88 2.96 -21.19
CA GLY A 885 26.73 1.88 -20.21
C GLY A 885 27.40 0.58 -20.67
N VAL A 886 27.28 0.24 -21.96
CA VAL A 886 27.97 -0.92 -22.55
C VAL A 886 29.48 -0.70 -22.63
N LEU A 887 29.94 0.50 -23.03
CA LEU A 887 31.37 0.85 -23.00
C LEU A 887 31.95 0.71 -21.58
N GLY A 888 31.26 1.21 -20.56
CA GLY A 888 31.67 1.10 -19.17
C GLY A 888 31.82 -0.35 -18.71
N MET A 889 30.89 -1.23 -19.10
CA MET A 889 30.99 -2.67 -18.87
C MET A 889 32.25 -3.27 -19.54
N LEU A 890 32.48 -2.97 -20.81
CA LEU A 890 33.66 -3.48 -21.55
C LEU A 890 34.98 -2.92 -21.00
N ILE A 891 35.00 -1.66 -20.54
CA ILE A 891 36.16 -1.05 -19.86
C ILE A 891 36.45 -1.80 -18.57
N SER A 892 35.44 -2.09 -17.75
CA SER A 892 35.60 -2.86 -16.51
C SER A 892 36.19 -4.24 -16.79
N MET A 893 35.64 -4.95 -17.77
CA MET A 893 36.14 -6.28 -18.16
C MET A 893 37.60 -6.21 -18.68
N ALA A 894 37.93 -5.21 -19.50
CA ALA A 894 39.28 -5.03 -20.03
C ALA A 894 40.29 -4.68 -18.93
N LYS A 895 39.88 -3.85 -17.96
CA LYS A 895 40.69 -3.49 -16.78
C LYS A 895 40.98 -4.72 -15.91
N GLU A 896 39.95 -5.50 -15.59
CA GLU A 896 40.09 -6.73 -14.79
C GLU A 896 41.05 -7.73 -15.45
N GLN A 897 41.05 -7.82 -16.79
CA GLN A 897 41.92 -8.71 -17.55
C GLN A 897 43.25 -8.08 -17.99
N SER A 898 43.61 -6.90 -17.46
CA SER A 898 44.87 -6.20 -17.78
C SER A 898 45.08 -5.90 -19.28
N LEU A 899 44.00 -5.67 -20.03
CA LEU A 899 44.02 -5.34 -21.46
C LEU A 899 44.20 -3.83 -21.71
N GLY A 900 45.36 -3.30 -21.30
CA GLY A 900 45.64 -1.86 -21.28
C GLY A 900 45.41 -1.08 -22.60
N PRO A 901 45.83 -1.58 -23.78
CA PRO A 901 45.56 -0.90 -25.05
C PRO A 901 44.07 -0.76 -25.37
N GLN A 902 43.31 -1.85 -25.21
CA GLN A 902 41.87 -1.89 -25.43
C GLN A 902 41.12 -1.01 -24.43
N GLN A 903 41.48 -1.08 -23.14
CA GLN A 903 40.92 -0.24 -22.09
C GLN A 903 41.05 1.25 -22.46
N ARG A 904 42.27 1.72 -22.78
CA ARG A 904 42.50 3.13 -23.15
C ARG A 904 41.74 3.55 -24.41
N GLN A 905 41.54 2.65 -25.36
CA GLN A 905 40.75 2.93 -26.56
C GLN A 905 39.28 3.14 -26.22
N LEU A 906 38.71 2.28 -25.38
CA LEU A 906 37.32 2.39 -24.94
C LEU A 906 37.10 3.62 -24.07
N GLU A 907 38.00 3.91 -23.12
CA GLU A 907 37.94 5.11 -22.27
C GLU A 907 37.91 6.41 -23.10
N ARG A 908 38.76 6.52 -24.12
CA ARG A 908 38.75 7.69 -25.02
C ARG A 908 37.43 7.84 -25.78
N ARG A 909 36.81 6.72 -26.18
CA ARG A 909 35.50 6.75 -26.87
C ARG A 909 34.39 7.11 -25.92
N GLU A 910 34.41 6.57 -24.71
CA GLU A 910 33.44 6.85 -23.66
C GLU A 910 33.49 8.33 -23.27
N GLU A 911 34.68 8.91 -23.06
CA GLU A 911 34.82 10.32 -22.72
C GLU A 911 34.36 11.22 -23.88
N LYS A 912 34.73 10.92 -25.13
CA LYS A 912 34.25 11.67 -26.29
C LYS A 912 32.72 11.63 -26.42
N LEU A 913 32.13 10.47 -26.16
CA LEU A 913 30.67 10.29 -26.22
C LEU A 913 29.98 10.99 -25.04
N LYS A 914 30.59 11.00 -23.86
CA LYS A 914 30.13 11.74 -22.69
C LYS A 914 30.12 13.25 -22.95
N GLU A 915 31.20 13.82 -23.49
CA GLU A 915 31.24 15.24 -23.87
C GLU A 915 30.12 15.59 -24.87
N LEU A 916 29.89 14.72 -25.86
CA LEU A 916 28.82 14.89 -26.84
C LEU A 916 27.43 14.79 -26.19
N GLN A 917 27.23 13.81 -25.31
CA GLN A 917 25.98 13.60 -24.59
C GLN A 917 25.67 14.79 -23.67
N GLU A 918 26.64 15.30 -22.92
CA GLU A 918 26.47 16.48 -22.07
C GLU A 918 26.13 17.72 -22.90
N LYS A 919 26.80 17.90 -24.06
CA LYS A 919 26.50 18.99 -24.98
C LYS A 919 25.08 18.89 -25.53
N GLN A 920 24.65 17.71 -25.97
CA GLN A 920 23.29 17.49 -26.46
C GLN A 920 22.23 17.63 -25.36
N GLY A 921 22.48 17.10 -24.16
CA GLY A 921 21.59 17.25 -23.01
C GLY A 921 21.39 18.72 -22.62
N LYS A 922 22.46 19.54 -22.67
CA LYS A 922 22.37 21.00 -22.48
C LYS A 922 21.57 21.71 -23.58
N LEU A 923 21.67 21.26 -24.83
CA LEU A 923 20.88 21.81 -25.94
C LEU A 923 19.39 21.43 -25.82
N GLN A 924 19.10 20.18 -25.51
CA GLN A 924 17.74 19.66 -25.36
C GLN A 924 17.01 20.26 -24.15
N SER A 925 17.70 20.43 -23.02
CA SER A 925 17.14 21.13 -21.85
C SER A 925 16.77 22.58 -22.18
N ARG A 926 17.69 23.34 -22.80
CA ARG A 926 17.42 24.73 -23.22
C ARG A 926 16.29 24.85 -24.25
N GLY A 927 16.09 23.83 -25.07
CA GLY A 927 15.02 23.77 -26.06
C GLY A 927 13.66 23.42 -25.45
N ALA A 928 13.62 22.64 -24.37
CA ALA A 928 12.40 22.25 -23.66
C ALA A 928 11.87 23.32 -22.69
N ASP A 929 12.75 24.23 -22.24
CA ASP A 929 12.37 25.40 -21.41
C ASP A 929 11.85 26.60 -22.22
N ARG A 930 11.94 26.55 -23.56
CA ARG A 930 11.36 27.52 -24.50
C ARG A 930 10.04 27.00 -25.03
#